data_AF-A0A1F3MDC4-F1
#
_entry.id   AF-A0A1F3MDC4-F1
#
_cell.length_a   1.000
_cell.length_b   1.000
_cell.length_c   1.000
_cell.angle_alpha   90.00
_cell.angle_beta   90.00
_cell.angle_gamma   90.00
#
_symmetry.space_group_name_H-M   'P 1'
#
loop_
_entity.id
_entity.type
_entity.pdbx_description
1 polymer ?
#
loop_
_entity_poly.entity_id
_entity_poly.type
_entity_poly.pdbx_seq_one_letter_code
_entity_poly.pdbx_strand_id
1 'polypeptide(L)'
;MKKNLLKATGMVLLMMVVGSAWGQITYTSTGSGTWSTMTWTPSGTPLSTDNVVIADGHTVTIDQDISIASLIIGQGTSGTLIFDGTPRTVTITGNVSVLTSATFITQSATTATHLMNIGGDLTNNGIFDMSQGGTSFLCDAAFNKDGNQTISGTGGTTRFNGITLNMGTSNTNILEVTAENFSAKSSFLTLTNGTFKLTSAATVIASTGSFTIPSSGGLWINGGTISIGSSNGSLTVNGSLKIDAGIFNVGNTTGNSLTISGSSANTTITGGDVVISGRWVQSSGGIANISGSNINISTAGQTNSSSTATFQVPNGSPYTMSGGTMKIYNANSGSGGDLKITNSTATITNGTFIIGQGATTTGAIKLQSSVALNNLTIDAGATSPFLVTDLTVSGTALVSSGSLTVPAGKNLTISGTLTNNAGTSGLVIQSDATGTGSLVHNTAGVSATVQRYFTGSSWDWHLISSPVVDQAIQNEFVPEVFTANEDFYTWYEPTSIYVNFKNSTTPPTWVTANVDNNFIEGKGYMIAYLATNPSKSFTGVLNNGEQTVAITKTGTDTYSGSNLVGNPYPSSIDWKAVSGWTRTSLVSNGGGYDMYIWNQTASNFGTFNSAGTTGTNSVTQYIPPMQGFFVIASDNGNLVMDNNVRVHDGASNWLKNTETTGNILKISVTSEENYGSDEAILEFDHESTIGGAAKMFSFVPTAPSIYLPKQSKDYSISFLNSISENNIVPVSFQAGADGNYTLIFDFDSLDYIQLLDKTTNLKYNLKDAPHFSFSALVEDNSDRFEIHFSPVGIEESTELNQINAYVYNNNLYVQNNLGEAQISLYDIQGRQMYSEQLKCTGLHRKEFSLPTGIYIVRLRSNNQVKNVKVFIN
;
A
#
# COMPACT_ATOMS: atom_id res chain seq x y z
N MET A 1 16.57 11.74 73.14
CA MET A 1 16.91 12.90 74.01
C MET A 1 15.96 14.04 73.67
N LYS A 2 15.24 14.55 74.69
CA LYS A 2 14.76 15.94 74.95
C LYS A 2 14.56 16.87 73.74
N LYS A 3 13.49 17.68 73.59
CA LYS A 3 12.52 18.25 74.54
C LYS A 3 11.49 19.07 73.73
N ASN A 4 10.21 19.03 74.17
CA ASN A 4 9.22 20.10 74.43
C ASN A 4 9.43 21.49 73.78
N LEU A 5 8.43 22.27 73.35
CA LEU A 5 7.11 22.66 73.91
C LEU A 5 6.22 23.10 72.70
N LEU A 6 4.88 23.17 72.72
CA LEU A 6 4.01 23.89 73.65
C LEU A 6 2.56 23.37 73.55
N LYS A 7 1.88 23.30 74.69
CA LYS A 7 0.45 23.00 74.87
C LYS A 7 -0.40 24.27 74.72
N ALA A 8 -1.61 24.15 74.18
CA ALA A 8 -2.76 24.95 74.61
C ALA A 8 -4.05 24.15 74.45
N THR A 9 -4.69 23.96 75.60
CA THR A 9 -5.97 23.35 75.96
C THR A 9 -7.17 23.80 75.14
N GLY A 10 -8.04 22.86 74.77
CA GLY A 10 -9.44 23.08 74.43
C GLY A 10 -10.22 21.80 74.65
N MET A 11 -11.11 21.79 75.65
CA MET A 11 -11.98 20.67 76.01
C MET A 11 -12.70 20.12 74.77
N VAL A 12 -12.48 18.83 74.48
CA VAL A 12 -13.30 18.08 73.53
C VAL A 12 -14.66 17.87 74.19
N LEU A 13 -15.59 18.77 73.88
CA LEU A 13 -17.01 18.52 74.05
C LEU A 13 -17.37 17.47 73.01
N LEU A 14 -17.51 16.21 73.46
CA LEU A 14 -18.11 15.14 72.69
C LEU A 14 -19.60 15.49 72.51
N MET A 15 -19.91 16.37 71.55
CA MET A 15 -21.27 16.47 71.02
C MET A 15 -21.54 15.15 70.29
N MET A 16 -22.19 14.22 70.99
CA MET A 16 -23.10 13.28 70.35
C MET A 16 -24.10 14.13 69.56
N VAL A 17 -23.82 14.35 68.27
CA VAL A 17 -24.88 14.61 67.31
C VAL A 17 -25.63 13.29 67.24
N VAL A 18 -26.64 13.16 68.10
CA VAL A 18 -27.74 12.25 67.86
C VAL A 18 -28.40 12.83 66.60
N GLY A 19 -27.91 12.42 65.43
CA GLY A 19 -28.64 12.57 64.20
C GLY A 19 -29.89 11.72 64.39
N SER A 20 -30.95 12.32 64.91
CA SER A 20 -32.29 11.78 64.81
C SER A 20 -32.48 11.45 63.33
N ALA A 21 -32.54 10.17 63.00
CA ALA A 21 -33.10 9.73 61.74
C ALA A 21 -34.58 10.12 61.80
N TRP A 22 -34.91 11.29 61.27
CA TRP A 22 -36.31 11.64 61.02
C TRP A 22 -36.81 10.59 60.04
N GLY A 23 -37.71 9.73 60.50
CA GLY A 23 -38.36 8.76 59.63
C GLY A 23 -39.06 9.50 58.50
N GLN A 24 -39.00 8.96 57.29
CA GLN A 24 -39.66 9.50 56.12
C GLN A 24 -41.18 9.61 56.41
N ILE A 25 -41.72 10.82 56.57
CA ILE A 25 -43.15 11.00 56.79
C ILE A 25 -43.83 11.08 55.43
N THR A 26 -44.98 10.43 55.28
CA THR A 26 -45.78 10.52 54.06
C THR A 26 -46.91 11.52 54.26
N TYR A 27 -46.83 12.66 53.57
CA TYR A 27 -47.86 13.69 53.53
C TYR A 27 -48.80 13.44 52.35
N THR A 28 -50.10 13.36 52.63
CA THR A 28 -51.15 13.23 51.62
C THR A 28 -51.98 14.50 51.56
N SER A 29 -52.24 15.00 50.36
CA SER A 29 -53.14 16.15 50.13
C SER A 29 -54.53 15.86 50.71
N THR A 30 -55.14 16.80 51.45
CA THR A 30 -56.50 16.66 52.00
C THR A 30 -57.59 17.33 51.16
N GLY A 31 -57.20 18.08 50.12
CA GLY A 31 -58.10 18.74 49.17
C GLY A 31 -57.34 19.35 48.00
N SER A 32 -58.05 20.08 47.14
CA SER A 32 -57.46 20.88 46.06
C SER A 32 -57.01 22.26 46.58
N GLY A 33 -55.94 22.83 46.03
CA GLY A 33 -55.41 24.13 46.44
C GLY A 33 -53.99 24.41 45.96
N THR A 34 -53.34 25.41 46.53
CA THR A 34 -51.91 25.68 46.27
C THR A 34 -51.03 25.00 47.32
N TRP A 35 -49.82 24.60 46.94
CA TRP A 35 -48.88 23.87 47.79
C TRP A 35 -48.60 24.60 49.10
N SER A 36 -48.43 25.92 49.05
CA SER A 36 -48.12 26.77 50.21
C SER A 36 -49.28 26.95 51.20
N THR A 37 -50.53 26.80 50.75
CA THR A 37 -51.73 27.13 51.55
C THR A 37 -52.63 25.93 51.88
N MET A 38 -52.48 24.81 51.17
CA MET A 38 -53.28 23.63 51.42
C MET A 38 -52.91 22.93 52.72
N THR A 39 -53.85 22.15 53.27
CA THR A 39 -53.59 21.29 54.42
C THR A 39 -53.12 19.91 53.95
N TRP A 40 -52.19 19.34 54.70
CA TRP A 40 -51.65 17.99 54.46
C TRP A 40 -51.98 17.08 55.65
N THR A 41 -52.02 15.77 55.41
CA THR A 41 -52.13 14.75 56.47
C THR A 41 -50.89 13.86 56.46
N PRO A 42 -50.13 13.76 57.58
CA PRO A 42 -50.33 14.44 58.87
C PRO A 42 -50.16 15.97 58.76
N SER A 43 -50.61 16.72 59.77
CA SER A 43 -50.58 18.19 59.72
C SER A 43 -49.16 18.74 59.62
N GLY A 44 -48.93 19.68 58.72
CA GLY A 44 -47.63 20.31 58.46
C GLY A 44 -47.45 20.57 56.96
N THR A 45 -46.32 21.14 56.57
CA THR A 45 -45.91 21.25 55.17
C THR A 45 -44.84 20.19 54.88
N PRO A 46 -44.89 19.50 53.73
CA PRO A 46 -43.86 18.53 53.37
C PRO A 46 -42.47 19.19 53.28
N LEU A 47 -41.47 18.53 53.86
CA LEU A 47 -40.07 18.94 53.84
C LEU A 47 -39.22 17.99 52.97
N SER A 48 -37.93 18.32 52.82
CA SER A 48 -36.98 17.61 51.94
C SER A 48 -36.81 16.11 52.21
N THR A 49 -37.16 15.65 53.41
CA THR A 49 -37.07 14.25 53.82
C THR A 49 -38.38 13.50 53.67
N ASP A 50 -39.46 14.13 53.19
CA ASP A 50 -40.81 13.58 53.27
C ASP A 50 -41.32 13.06 51.92
N ASN A 51 -42.16 12.03 51.97
CA ASN A 51 -42.89 11.53 50.80
C ASN A 51 -44.17 12.34 50.62
N VAL A 52 -44.55 12.61 49.38
CA VAL A 52 -45.79 13.32 49.05
C VAL A 52 -46.70 12.47 48.18
N VAL A 53 -47.98 12.41 48.56
CA VAL A 53 -49.06 11.81 47.77
C VAL A 53 -50.10 12.88 47.43
N ILE A 54 -50.34 13.10 46.14
CA ILE A 54 -51.50 13.86 45.66
C ILE A 54 -52.64 12.85 45.49
N ALA A 55 -53.65 12.94 46.33
CA ALA A 55 -54.74 11.97 46.37
C ALA A 55 -55.68 12.09 45.16
N ASP A 56 -56.44 11.02 44.92
CA ASP A 56 -57.50 11.01 43.89
C ASP A 56 -58.47 12.18 44.11
N GLY A 57 -58.88 12.84 43.02
CA GLY A 57 -59.82 13.95 43.02
C GLY A 57 -59.22 15.32 43.39
N HIS A 58 -57.95 15.39 43.79
CA HIS A 58 -57.31 16.64 44.18
C HIS A 58 -56.49 17.25 43.03
N THR A 59 -56.59 18.57 42.89
CA THR A 59 -55.71 19.38 42.05
C THR A 59 -54.84 20.26 42.94
N VAL A 60 -53.53 20.06 42.89
CA VAL A 60 -52.53 20.80 43.68
C VAL A 60 -51.66 21.64 42.76
N THR A 61 -51.56 22.93 43.05
CA THR A 61 -50.72 23.88 42.29
C THR A 61 -49.41 24.17 43.03
N ILE A 62 -48.26 23.97 42.39
CA ILE A 62 -46.93 24.30 42.90
C ILE A 62 -46.71 25.82 42.75
N ASP A 63 -46.88 26.55 43.85
CA ASP A 63 -46.79 28.01 43.93
C ASP A 63 -45.54 28.51 44.67
N GLN A 64 -44.61 27.62 44.97
CA GLN A 64 -43.31 27.90 45.58
C GLN A 64 -42.29 26.83 45.16
N ASP A 65 -41.01 27.09 45.42
CA ASP A 65 -39.99 26.05 45.28
C ASP A 65 -40.21 24.96 46.33
N ILE A 66 -40.07 23.70 45.93
CA ILE A 66 -40.31 22.55 46.81
C ILE A 66 -39.13 21.59 46.78
N SER A 67 -38.85 20.98 47.94
CA SER A 67 -37.88 19.91 48.09
C SER A 67 -38.52 18.81 48.92
N ILE A 68 -38.54 17.59 48.39
CA ILE A 68 -39.22 16.41 48.97
C ILE A 68 -38.43 15.13 48.68
N ALA A 69 -38.73 14.06 49.40
CA ALA A 69 -38.07 12.77 49.22
C ALA A 69 -38.69 11.92 48.09
N SER A 70 -40.00 11.86 47.95
CA SER A 70 -40.64 11.19 46.81
C SER A 70 -41.99 11.80 46.49
N LEU A 71 -42.49 11.54 45.28
CA LEU A 71 -43.74 12.10 44.79
C LEU A 71 -44.59 11.02 44.11
N ILE A 72 -45.82 10.85 44.59
CA ILE A 72 -46.85 10.01 43.98
C ILE A 72 -48.04 10.90 43.63
N ILE A 73 -48.48 10.88 42.37
CA ILE A 73 -49.68 11.57 41.92
C ILE A 73 -50.77 10.54 41.60
N GLY A 74 -51.90 10.68 42.27
CA GLY A 74 -53.04 9.80 42.23
C GLY A 74 -52.90 8.55 43.10
N GLN A 75 -54.00 7.79 43.19
CA GLN A 75 -54.09 6.48 43.84
C GLN A 75 -54.72 5.42 42.92
N GLY A 76 -54.76 5.71 41.61
CA GLY A 76 -55.26 4.83 40.55
C GLY A 76 -56.54 5.30 39.88
N THR A 77 -57.15 6.40 40.35
CA THR A 77 -58.39 6.94 39.77
C THR A 77 -58.21 8.31 39.13
N SER A 78 -57.52 9.24 39.81
CA SER A 78 -57.31 10.62 39.35
C SER A 78 -56.26 11.33 40.21
N GLY A 79 -56.10 12.65 40.10
CA GLY A 79 -55.14 13.43 40.88
C GLY A 79 -54.27 14.25 39.94
N THR A 80 -54.15 15.54 40.24
CA THR A 80 -53.51 16.50 39.35
C THR A 80 -52.49 17.32 40.12
N LEU A 81 -51.25 17.32 39.65
CA LEU A 81 -50.22 18.24 40.09
C LEU A 81 -49.90 19.20 38.94
N ILE A 82 -49.90 20.49 39.21
CA ILE A 82 -49.69 21.53 38.20
C ILE A 82 -48.72 22.59 38.69
N PHE A 83 -47.82 23.08 37.83
CA PHE A 83 -47.01 24.25 38.16
C PHE A 83 -47.87 25.52 38.14
N ASP A 84 -47.50 26.56 38.89
CA ASP A 84 -48.09 27.89 38.73
C ASP A 84 -47.45 28.67 37.57
N GLY A 85 -47.76 29.96 37.48
CA GLY A 85 -47.27 30.81 36.40
C GLY A 85 -45.81 31.29 36.53
N THR A 86 -45.13 31.07 37.65
CA THR A 86 -43.79 31.64 37.93
C THR A 86 -42.73 30.54 37.80
N PRO A 87 -41.49 30.81 37.35
CA PRO A 87 -40.43 29.79 37.37
C PRO A 87 -40.31 29.15 38.76
N ARG A 88 -40.37 27.82 38.82
CA ARG A 88 -40.30 27.03 40.05
C ARG A 88 -39.21 26.00 39.96
N THR A 89 -38.58 25.72 41.09
CA THR A 89 -37.69 24.59 41.27
C THR A 89 -38.36 23.53 42.13
N VAL A 90 -38.50 22.33 41.59
CA VAL A 90 -39.00 21.14 42.28
C VAL A 90 -37.83 20.18 42.43
N THR A 91 -37.46 19.81 43.65
CA THR A 91 -36.40 18.83 43.92
C THR A 91 -36.99 17.60 44.58
N ILE A 92 -36.91 16.46 43.90
CA ILE A 92 -37.30 15.15 44.43
C ILE A 92 -36.02 14.31 44.57
N THR A 93 -35.63 13.95 45.79
CA THR A 93 -34.41 13.15 46.00
C THR A 93 -34.58 11.67 45.64
N GLY A 94 -35.82 11.17 45.59
CA GLY A 94 -36.21 9.81 45.22
C GLY A 94 -37.13 9.77 44.00
N ASN A 95 -38.10 8.84 44.03
CA ASN A 95 -38.90 8.49 42.85
C ASN A 95 -40.07 9.45 42.61
N VAL A 96 -40.45 9.58 41.33
CA VAL A 96 -41.68 10.24 40.87
C VAL A 96 -42.57 9.18 40.22
N SER A 97 -43.82 9.06 40.69
CA SER A 97 -44.81 8.12 40.17
C SER A 97 -46.10 8.85 39.80
N VAL A 98 -46.42 8.89 38.51
CA VAL A 98 -47.73 9.34 38.02
C VAL A 98 -48.57 8.09 37.78
N LEU A 99 -49.57 7.85 38.62
CA LEU A 99 -50.39 6.64 38.52
C LEU A 99 -51.41 6.75 37.37
N THR A 100 -52.11 5.65 37.08
CA THR A 100 -53.16 5.59 36.06
C THR A 100 -54.19 6.70 36.28
N SER A 101 -54.56 7.39 35.19
CA SER A 101 -55.50 8.52 35.19
C SER A 101 -55.05 9.77 35.98
N ALA A 102 -53.84 9.78 36.56
CA ALA A 102 -53.26 10.95 37.20
C ALA A 102 -52.58 11.87 36.17
N THR A 103 -52.39 13.13 36.54
CA THR A 103 -51.85 14.17 35.65
C THR A 103 -50.79 14.99 36.37
N PHE A 104 -49.61 15.13 35.76
CA PHE A 104 -48.56 16.06 36.19
C PHE A 104 -48.14 16.92 34.99
N ILE A 105 -48.46 18.22 35.04
CA ILE A 105 -48.33 19.13 33.90
C ILE A 105 -47.84 20.53 34.29
N THR A 106 -47.35 21.30 33.32
CA THR A 106 -47.19 22.76 33.43
C THR A 106 -48.55 23.49 33.31
N GLN A 107 -48.65 24.77 33.67
CA GLN A 107 -49.91 25.54 33.51
C GLN A 107 -50.08 26.07 32.08
N SER A 108 -51.32 26.33 31.66
CA SER A 108 -51.66 26.80 30.30
C SER A 108 -51.43 28.30 30.01
N ALA A 109 -50.70 29.09 30.84
CA ALA A 109 -50.77 30.56 30.75
C ALA A 109 -49.48 31.43 30.95
N THR A 110 -48.26 30.91 31.16
CA THR A 110 -47.03 31.76 31.26
C THR A 110 -45.83 31.42 30.35
N THR A 111 -44.89 32.37 30.21
CA THR A 111 -43.60 32.22 29.48
C THR A 111 -42.45 31.72 30.38
N ALA A 112 -42.77 31.11 31.53
CA ALA A 112 -41.77 30.63 32.49
C ALA A 112 -41.25 29.22 32.13
N THR A 113 -39.97 28.96 32.42
CA THR A 113 -39.39 27.61 32.39
C THR A 113 -39.10 27.17 33.83
N HIS A 114 -39.76 26.10 34.27
CA HIS A 114 -39.53 25.48 35.58
C HIS A 114 -38.36 24.49 35.51
N LEU A 115 -37.80 24.13 36.66
CA LEU A 115 -36.77 23.10 36.82
C LEU A 115 -37.26 21.99 37.75
N MET A 116 -37.15 20.74 37.33
CA MET A 116 -37.43 19.56 38.14
C MET A 116 -36.17 18.70 38.29
N ASN A 117 -35.62 18.60 39.50
CA ASN A 117 -34.54 17.68 39.82
C ASN A 117 -35.12 16.35 40.30
N ILE A 118 -34.72 15.25 39.67
CA ILE A 118 -35.18 13.90 39.99
C ILE A 118 -33.97 13.05 40.37
N GLY A 119 -33.89 12.63 41.63
CA GLY A 119 -32.84 11.78 42.18
C GLY A 119 -33.15 10.27 42.13
N GLY A 120 -34.39 9.88 41.78
CA GLY A 120 -34.84 8.50 41.61
C GLY A 120 -35.46 8.20 40.25
N ASP A 121 -36.26 7.15 40.16
CA ASP A 121 -36.93 6.77 38.90
C ASP A 121 -38.16 7.63 38.62
N LEU A 122 -38.46 7.87 37.35
CA LEU A 122 -39.74 8.41 36.89
C LEU A 122 -40.57 7.27 36.28
N THR A 123 -41.72 6.96 36.89
CA THR A 123 -42.71 6.04 36.33
C THR A 123 -43.98 6.80 36.00
N ASN A 124 -44.39 6.79 34.73
CA ASN A 124 -45.62 7.44 34.29
C ASN A 124 -46.60 6.45 33.67
N ASN A 125 -47.70 6.19 34.38
CA ASN A 125 -48.85 5.43 33.92
C ASN A 125 -50.08 6.33 33.65
N GLY A 126 -49.94 7.65 33.81
CA GLY A 126 -50.97 8.66 33.53
C GLY A 126 -50.53 9.64 32.45
N ILE A 127 -50.61 10.93 32.77
CA ILE A 127 -50.13 12.03 31.91
C ILE A 127 -48.98 12.74 32.63
N PHE A 128 -47.79 12.71 32.03
CA PHE A 128 -46.65 13.53 32.42
C PHE A 128 -46.31 14.43 31.22
N ASP A 129 -46.60 15.72 31.30
CA ASP A 129 -46.39 16.65 30.18
C ASP A 129 -45.72 17.95 30.63
N MET A 130 -44.41 18.03 30.43
CA MET A 130 -43.55 19.15 30.81
C MET A 130 -43.34 20.17 29.68
N SER A 131 -44.06 20.04 28.55
CA SER A 131 -44.00 21.02 27.45
C SER A 131 -45.34 21.38 26.82
N GLN A 132 -46.39 20.61 27.11
CA GLN A 132 -47.74 20.70 26.55
C GLN A 132 -47.81 20.79 25.03
N GLY A 133 -46.75 20.34 24.34
CA GLY A 133 -46.66 20.42 22.87
C GLY A 133 -46.48 21.83 22.31
N GLY A 134 -46.10 22.83 23.11
CA GLY A 134 -46.01 24.25 22.72
C GLY A 134 -44.64 24.92 22.91
N THR A 135 -44.63 26.26 22.79
CA THR A 135 -43.45 27.14 23.00
C THR A 135 -43.51 27.94 24.30
N SER A 136 -44.67 27.98 24.94
CA SER A 136 -44.90 28.46 26.30
C SER A 136 -45.22 27.26 27.20
N PHE A 137 -44.98 27.37 28.51
CA PHE A 137 -45.31 26.33 29.52
C PHE A 137 -44.31 25.16 29.61
N LEU A 138 -43.07 25.45 30.00
CA LEU A 138 -41.95 24.52 29.92
C LEU A 138 -41.44 24.10 31.31
N CYS A 139 -41.06 22.84 31.48
CA CYS A 139 -40.27 22.39 32.60
C CYS A 139 -39.09 21.53 32.11
N ASP A 140 -37.88 21.93 32.49
CA ASP A 140 -36.67 21.14 32.28
C ASP A 140 -36.52 20.14 33.42
N ALA A 141 -36.18 18.90 33.08
CA ALA A 141 -35.88 17.86 34.04
C ALA A 141 -34.37 17.63 34.15
N ALA A 142 -33.84 17.55 35.36
CA ALA A 142 -32.46 17.18 35.62
C ALA A 142 -32.42 15.83 36.36
N PHE A 143 -31.74 14.86 35.77
CA PHE A 143 -31.45 13.56 36.37
C PHE A 143 -30.02 13.58 36.90
N ASN A 144 -29.88 13.40 38.21
CA ASN A 144 -28.65 13.71 38.94
C ASN A 144 -28.20 12.63 39.92
N LYS A 145 -28.78 11.43 39.85
CA LYS A 145 -28.37 10.31 40.69
C LYS A 145 -26.98 9.85 40.29
N ASP A 146 -26.10 9.66 41.27
CA ASP A 146 -24.86 8.91 41.07
C ASP A 146 -25.18 7.39 41.06
N GLY A 147 -25.86 6.96 40.00
CA GLY A 147 -26.38 5.61 39.82
C GLY A 147 -27.48 5.58 38.76
N ASN A 148 -27.89 4.38 38.34
CA ASN A 148 -28.90 4.24 37.29
C ASN A 148 -30.28 4.80 37.67
N GLN A 149 -30.96 5.37 36.68
CA GLN A 149 -32.33 5.88 36.73
C GLN A 149 -33.11 5.42 35.49
N THR A 150 -34.44 5.42 35.59
CA THR A 150 -35.33 5.07 34.49
C THR A 150 -36.42 6.12 34.27
N ILE A 151 -36.83 6.27 33.01
CA ILE A 151 -38.09 6.88 32.59
C ILE A 151 -38.94 5.76 32.00
N SER A 152 -39.96 5.32 32.74
CA SER A 152 -40.75 4.12 32.41
C SER A 152 -42.26 4.37 32.51
N GLY A 153 -43.04 3.35 32.14
CA GLY A 153 -44.49 3.34 32.28
C GLY A 153 -45.24 3.41 30.95
N THR A 154 -46.55 3.18 31.04
CA THR A 154 -47.48 2.99 29.90
C THR A 154 -48.45 4.17 29.71
N GLY A 155 -48.20 5.28 30.42
CA GLY A 155 -49.06 6.45 30.40
C GLY A 155 -49.24 7.02 28.99
N GLY A 156 -50.40 7.61 28.73
CA GLY A 156 -50.78 8.11 27.40
C GLY A 156 -49.87 9.22 26.86
N THR A 157 -49.18 9.94 27.75
CA THR A 157 -48.20 10.98 27.40
C THR A 157 -47.06 11.00 28.41
N THR A 158 -45.83 10.78 27.95
CA THR A 158 -44.59 11.06 28.71
C THR A 158 -43.76 12.07 27.90
N ARG A 159 -43.95 13.37 28.16
CA ARG A 159 -43.38 14.43 27.33
C ARG A 159 -42.48 15.38 28.12
N PHE A 160 -41.29 15.65 27.57
CA PHE A 160 -40.29 16.56 28.13
C PHE A 160 -40.09 17.83 27.28
N ASN A 161 -39.75 18.95 27.93
CA ASN A 161 -39.14 20.11 27.26
C ASN A 161 -37.63 19.90 27.09
N GLY A 162 -36.92 19.71 28.21
CA GLY A 162 -35.49 19.50 28.26
C GLY A 162 -35.14 18.43 29.30
N ILE A 163 -34.03 17.74 29.06
CA ILE A 163 -33.44 16.73 29.94
C ILE A 163 -31.96 17.07 30.10
N THR A 164 -31.53 17.30 31.33
CA THR A 164 -30.12 17.42 31.71
C THR A 164 -29.68 16.16 32.45
N LEU A 165 -28.62 15.52 31.98
CA LEU A 165 -27.95 14.42 32.70
C LEU A 165 -26.69 14.94 33.38
N ASN A 166 -26.66 14.82 34.70
CA ASN A 166 -25.48 15.07 35.52
C ASN A 166 -25.36 14.00 36.61
N MET A 167 -25.18 12.76 36.16
CA MET A 167 -25.27 11.56 37.00
C MET A 167 -23.88 11.11 37.47
N GLY A 168 -23.33 11.77 38.50
CA GLY A 168 -22.01 11.44 39.05
C GLY A 168 -20.85 12.03 38.22
N THR A 169 -19.78 11.25 38.01
CA THR A 169 -18.54 11.72 37.35
C THR A 169 -18.08 10.85 36.18
N SER A 170 -18.89 9.86 35.76
CA SER A 170 -18.54 8.93 34.69
C SER A 170 -19.75 8.61 33.80
N ASN A 171 -19.50 7.91 32.70
CA ASN A 171 -20.54 7.50 31.75
C ASN A 171 -21.20 6.15 32.10
N THR A 172 -20.90 5.55 33.25
CA THR A 172 -21.46 4.25 33.66
C THR A 172 -22.87 4.34 34.22
N ASN A 173 -23.24 5.50 34.77
CA ASN A 173 -24.59 5.75 35.28
C ASN A 173 -25.53 6.03 34.11
N ILE A 174 -26.61 5.26 34.01
CA ILE A 174 -27.52 5.27 32.86
C ILE A 174 -28.88 5.84 33.26
N LEU A 175 -29.37 6.81 32.49
CA LEU A 175 -30.80 7.12 32.42
C LEU A 175 -31.40 6.33 31.26
N GLU A 176 -32.17 5.29 31.57
CA GLU A 176 -32.82 4.46 30.56
C GLU A 176 -34.27 4.87 30.32
N VAL A 177 -34.61 5.14 29.07
CA VAL A 177 -35.96 5.50 28.65
C VAL A 177 -36.66 4.29 28.05
N THR A 178 -37.60 3.71 28.82
CA THR A 178 -38.46 2.60 28.42
C THR A 178 -39.93 2.98 28.29
N ALA A 179 -40.31 4.22 28.64
CA ALA A 179 -41.69 4.68 28.55
C ALA A 179 -42.27 4.57 27.13
N GLU A 180 -43.47 4.00 27.00
CA GLU A 180 -44.09 3.66 25.70
C GLU A 180 -44.38 4.90 24.86
N ASN A 181 -44.95 5.94 25.47
CA ASN A 181 -45.34 7.19 24.81
C ASN A 181 -44.35 8.33 25.11
N PHE A 182 -43.04 8.03 25.08
CA PHE A 182 -42.00 9.03 25.27
C PHE A 182 -41.92 10.00 24.09
N SER A 183 -41.91 11.30 24.38
CA SER A 183 -41.63 12.35 23.42
C SER A 183 -40.86 13.50 24.06
N ALA A 184 -40.12 14.25 23.26
CA ALA A 184 -39.39 15.40 23.73
C ALA A 184 -39.33 16.48 22.65
N LYS A 185 -39.20 17.73 23.07
CA LYS A 185 -38.96 18.86 22.15
C LYS A 185 -37.65 18.66 21.38
N SER A 186 -37.54 19.24 20.19
CA SER A 186 -36.24 19.29 19.50
C SER A 186 -35.20 20.01 20.36
N SER A 187 -33.98 19.50 20.39
CA SER A 187 -32.88 20.00 21.23
C SER A 187 -33.15 19.84 22.73
N PHE A 188 -33.78 18.73 23.14
CA PHE A 188 -34.09 18.48 24.55
C PHE A 188 -32.87 18.08 25.39
N LEU A 189 -31.82 17.48 24.83
CA LEU A 189 -30.82 16.76 25.61
C LEU A 189 -29.59 17.62 25.92
N THR A 190 -29.23 17.70 27.20
CA THR A 190 -27.95 18.22 27.68
C THR A 190 -27.20 17.11 28.44
N LEU A 191 -26.02 16.71 27.95
CA LEU A 191 -25.17 15.70 28.58
C LEU A 191 -24.00 16.37 29.31
N THR A 192 -23.93 16.19 30.64
CA THR A 192 -22.78 16.59 31.46
C THR A 192 -22.03 15.38 32.00
N ASN A 193 -22.73 14.48 32.70
CA ASN A 193 -22.20 13.21 33.21
C ASN A 193 -23.28 12.13 33.12
N GLY A 194 -22.88 10.88 32.85
CA GLY A 194 -23.78 9.75 32.67
C GLY A 194 -24.21 9.52 31.23
N THR A 195 -24.95 8.44 31.01
CA THR A 195 -25.38 7.96 29.69
C THR A 195 -26.89 8.10 29.53
N PHE A 196 -27.32 8.77 28.47
CA PHE A 196 -28.72 8.73 28.03
C PHE A 196 -28.93 7.50 27.15
N LYS A 197 -29.81 6.58 27.58
CA LYS A 197 -30.14 5.35 26.83
C LYS A 197 -31.59 5.39 26.36
N LEU A 198 -31.80 5.40 25.04
CA LEU A 198 -33.14 5.27 24.46
C LEU A 198 -33.42 3.81 24.12
N THR A 199 -34.37 3.20 24.83
CA THR A 199 -34.85 1.82 24.58
C THR A 199 -36.27 1.83 23.99
N SER A 200 -37.06 2.87 24.23
CA SER A 200 -38.39 3.00 23.64
C SER A 200 -38.35 3.20 22.12
N ALA A 201 -39.49 2.99 21.44
CA ALA A 201 -39.62 3.19 19.99
C ALA A 201 -39.72 4.68 19.56
N ALA A 202 -39.45 5.62 20.46
CA ALA A 202 -39.63 7.05 20.22
C ALA A 202 -38.68 7.59 19.15
N THR A 203 -39.12 8.64 18.44
CA THR A 203 -38.28 9.42 17.54
C THR A 203 -38.00 10.79 18.15
N VAL A 204 -36.74 11.11 18.39
CA VAL A 204 -36.33 12.34 19.07
C VAL A 204 -35.16 13.03 18.39
N ILE A 205 -35.11 14.36 18.55
CA ILE A 205 -34.01 15.20 18.05
C ILE A 205 -33.24 15.70 19.28
N ALA A 206 -32.11 15.05 19.58
CA ALA A 206 -31.29 15.40 20.74
C ALA A 206 -30.71 16.82 20.62
N SER A 207 -30.34 17.24 19.41
CA SER A 207 -29.91 18.59 19.08
C SER A 207 -30.21 18.90 17.61
N THR A 208 -30.73 20.09 17.33
CA THR A 208 -30.86 20.61 15.94
C THR A 208 -29.54 21.15 15.39
N GLY A 209 -28.60 21.53 16.27
CA GLY A 209 -27.26 22.00 15.92
C GLY A 209 -26.18 20.96 16.19
N SER A 210 -24.93 21.41 16.31
CA SER A 210 -23.84 20.54 16.73
C SER A 210 -24.04 20.02 18.16
N PHE A 211 -23.52 18.82 18.44
CA PHE A 211 -23.66 18.16 19.74
C PHE A 211 -22.34 17.50 20.14
N THR A 212 -22.02 17.55 21.43
CA THR A 212 -20.81 16.94 21.98
C THR A 212 -21.20 15.96 23.07
N ILE A 213 -20.73 14.71 22.96
CA ILE A 213 -20.73 13.77 24.07
C ILE A 213 -19.45 14.02 24.87
N PRO A 214 -19.52 14.55 26.12
CA PRO A 214 -18.34 14.81 26.93
C PRO A 214 -17.67 13.51 27.36
N SER A 215 -16.43 13.56 27.86
CA SER A 215 -15.65 12.37 28.24
C SER A 215 -16.31 11.50 29.31
N SER A 216 -17.05 12.10 30.24
CA SER A 216 -17.84 11.45 31.27
C SER A 216 -19.30 11.23 30.87
N GLY A 217 -19.67 11.57 29.64
CA GLY A 217 -21.01 11.39 29.10
C GLY A 217 -21.12 10.18 28.17
N GLY A 218 -22.36 9.76 27.92
CA GLY A 218 -22.65 8.75 26.91
C GLY A 218 -24.00 8.93 26.23
N LEU A 219 -24.09 8.42 25.01
CA LEU A 219 -25.33 8.28 24.26
C LEU A 219 -25.47 6.82 23.81
N TRP A 220 -26.57 6.19 24.19
CA TRP A 220 -26.85 4.79 23.87
C TRP A 220 -28.19 4.64 23.15
N ILE A 221 -28.14 4.26 21.88
CA ILE A 221 -29.30 3.93 21.08
C ILE A 221 -29.51 2.42 21.18
N ASN A 222 -30.57 2.02 21.88
CA ASN A 222 -30.97 0.64 22.10
C ASN A 222 -32.38 0.36 21.53
N GLY A 223 -32.93 1.31 20.78
CA GLY A 223 -34.26 1.34 20.21
C GLY A 223 -34.57 2.73 19.63
N GLY A 224 -35.74 2.89 19.01
CA GLY A 224 -36.22 4.18 18.53
C GLY A 224 -35.33 4.86 17.50
N THR A 225 -35.43 6.19 17.41
CA THR A 225 -34.62 7.04 16.53
C THR A 225 -34.07 8.22 17.30
N ILE A 226 -32.75 8.44 17.24
CA ILE A 226 -32.11 9.67 17.71
C ILE A 226 -31.48 10.40 16.52
N SER A 227 -31.84 11.67 16.36
CA SER A 227 -31.25 12.56 15.35
C SER A 227 -30.47 13.71 15.98
N ILE A 228 -29.32 14.04 15.39
CA ILE A 228 -28.44 15.16 15.76
C ILE A 228 -28.20 16.02 14.52
N GLY A 229 -28.19 17.34 14.68
CA GLY A 229 -27.87 18.27 13.60
C GLY A 229 -28.96 18.40 12.54
N SER A 230 -30.23 18.21 12.93
CA SER A 230 -31.38 18.27 11.99
C SER A 230 -31.64 19.65 11.38
N SER A 231 -30.91 20.69 11.78
CA SER A 231 -30.91 22.03 11.19
C SER A 231 -29.50 22.50 10.81
N ASN A 232 -28.61 21.57 10.43
CA ASN A 232 -27.15 21.75 10.21
C ASN A 232 -26.33 21.64 11.51
N GLY A 233 -25.66 20.49 11.71
CA GLY A 233 -24.84 20.26 12.90
C GLY A 233 -24.00 18.99 12.80
N SER A 234 -22.87 18.97 13.51
CA SER A 234 -21.97 17.81 13.60
C SER A 234 -21.96 17.21 15.01
N LEU A 235 -21.62 15.93 15.10
CA LEU A 235 -21.41 15.23 16.37
C LEU A 235 -19.92 15.11 16.67
N THR A 236 -19.54 15.47 17.90
CA THR A 236 -18.23 15.15 18.48
C THR A 236 -18.40 14.17 19.64
N VAL A 237 -17.67 13.06 19.61
CA VAL A 237 -17.67 12.02 20.62
C VAL A 237 -16.34 12.08 21.38
N ASN A 238 -16.38 12.54 22.63
CA ASN A 238 -15.25 12.47 23.57
C ASN A 238 -15.45 11.39 24.65
N GLY A 239 -16.70 10.94 24.86
CA GLY A 239 -17.08 9.87 25.80
C GLY A 239 -17.59 8.62 25.09
N SER A 240 -18.73 8.08 25.53
CA SER A 240 -19.27 6.83 25.00
C SER A 240 -20.39 7.05 23.96
N LEU A 241 -20.28 6.41 22.81
CA LEU A 241 -21.38 6.27 21.85
C LEU A 241 -21.66 4.78 21.63
N LYS A 242 -22.88 4.33 21.94
CA LYS A 242 -23.28 2.93 21.76
C LYS A 242 -24.53 2.80 20.90
N ILE A 243 -24.50 1.89 19.93
CA ILE A 243 -25.60 1.64 19.00
C ILE A 243 -25.83 0.14 18.92
N ASP A 244 -26.90 -0.33 19.55
CA ASP A 244 -27.28 -1.75 19.58
C ASP A 244 -28.52 -2.03 18.73
N ALA A 245 -29.41 -1.05 18.59
CA ALA A 245 -30.62 -1.12 17.76
C ALA A 245 -31.09 0.29 17.37
N GLY A 246 -32.22 0.40 16.67
CA GLY A 246 -32.82 1.69 16.30
C GLY A 246 -32.09 2.40 15.15
N ILE A 247 -32.37 3.70 14.98
CA ILE A 247 -31.79 4.55 13.93
C ILE A 247 -31.04 5.72 14.57
N PHE A 248 -29.81 5.97 14.12
CA PHE A 248 -29.01 7.11 14.54
C PHE A 248 -28.64 8.00 13.36
N ASN A 249 -29.13 9.25 13.36
CA ASN A 249 -28.87 10.21 12.28
C ASN A 249 -27.93 11.33 12.76
N VAL A 250 -26.89 11.63 11.98
CA VAL A 250 -25.95 12.73 12.24
C VAL A 250 -25.88 13.65 11.03
N GLY A 251 -26.35 14.88 11.23
CA GLY A 251 -26.40 15.92 10.22
C GLY A 251 -27.49 15.70 9.17
N ASN A 252 -27.68 16.70 8.33
CA ASN A 252 -28.61 16.66 7.19
C ASN A 252 -28.09 17.38 5.94
N THR A 253 -26.92 18.02 6.03
CA THR A 253 -26.30 18.76 4.93
C THR A 253 -24.90 18.23 4.62
N THR A 254 -24.39 18.61 3.45
CA THR A 254 -23.00 18.39 3.04
C THR A 254 -22.03 18.93 4.09
N GLY A 255 -20.97 18.18 4.37
CA GLY A 255 -19.89 18.62 5.27
C GLY A 255 -20.11 18.37 6.77
N ASN A 256 -21.31 17.99 7.22
CA ASN A 256 -21.52 17.55 8.60
C ASN A 256 -20.72 16.27 8.89
N SER A 257 -20.39 16.04 10.16
CA SER A 257 -19.52 14.93 10.54
C SER A 257 -19.90 14.27 11.85
N LEU A 258 -19.62 12.97 11.95
CA LEU A 258 -19.38 12.28 13.21
C LEU A 258 -17.87 12.21 13.43
N THR A 259 -17.39 12.86 14.49
CA THR A 259 -15.98 12.87 14.89
C THR A 259 -15.80 12.14 16.20
N ILE A 260 -14.99 11.09 16.22
CA ILE A 260 -14.58 10.36 17.42
C ILE A 260 -13.19 10.88 17.81
N SER A 261 -13.12 11.64 18.90
CA SER A 261 -11.91 12.39 19.26
C SER A 261 -11.53 12.20 20.72
N GLY A 262 -10.26 11.86 20.96
CA GLY A 262 -9.69 11.75 22.30
C GLY A 262 -9.61 10.31 22.81
N SER A 263 -8.69 10.07 23.74
CA SER A 263 -8.37 8.72 24.24
C SER A 263 -9.47 8.08 25.08
N SER A 264 -10.40 8.87 25.62
CA SER A 264 -11.60 8.40 26.32
C SER A 264 -12.79 8.14 25.39
N ALA A 265 -12.71 8.55 24.12
CA ALA A 265 -13.78 8.35 23.17
C ALA A 265 -13.90 6.87 22.79
N ASN A 266 -15.07 6.29 23.01
CA ASN A 266 -15.36 4.90 22.68
C ASN A 266 -16.69 4.80 21.94
N THR A 267 -16.63 4.42 20.68
CA THR A 267 -17.80 4.13 19.87
C THR A 267 -17.94 2.62 19.65
N THR A 268 -19.09 2.06 20.04
CA THR A 268 -19.41 0.64 19.84
C THR A 268 -20.72 0.50 19.07
N ILE A 269 -20.67 -0.19 17.93
CA ILE A 269 -21.81 -0.40 17.03
C ILE A 269 -22.00 -1.91 16.86
N THR A 270 -23.09 -2.45 17.41
CA THR A 270 -23.43 -3.88 17.36
C THR A 270 -24.68 -4.15 16.51
N GLY A 271 -25.52 -3.13 16.29
CA GLY A 271 -26.74 -3.24 15.48
C GLY A 271 -27.32 -1.87 15.13
N GLY A 272 -28.60 -1.82 14.78
CA GLY A 272 -29.29 -0.61 14.32
C GLY A 272 -28.83 -0.12 12.94
N ASP A 273 -29.28 1.06 12.54
CA ASP A 273 -28.85 1.77 11.33
C ASP A 273 -28.22 3.12 11.70
N VAL A 274 -27.09 3.45 11.06
CA VAL A 274 -26.38 4.71 11.27
C VAL A 274 -26.35 5.49 9.97
N VAL A 275 -26.80 6.74 9.99
CA VAL A 275 -26.80 7.62 8.83
C VAL A 275 -26.02 8.89 9.17
N ILE A 276 -24.95 9.14 8.43
CA ILE A 276 -24.13 10.34 8.56
C ILE A 276 -24.22 11.09 7.24
N SER A 277 -24.78 12.30 7.27
CA SER A 277 -24.98 13.07 6.03
C SER A 277 -23.68 13.38 5.32
N GLY A 278 -22.59 13.43 6.10
CA GLY A 278 -21.28 13.70 5.61
C GLY A 278 -20.21 12.68 5.98
N ARG A 279 -19.27 13.04 6.85
CA ARG A 279 -18.07 12.22 7.09
C ARG A 279 -18.02 11.54 8.45
N TRP A 280 -17.33 10.41 8.49
CA TRP A 280 -16.84 9.74 9.69
C TRP A 280 -15.36 10.02 9.86
N VAL A 281 -14.95 10.50 11.05
CA VAL A 281 -13.55 10.78 11.37
C VAL A 281 -13.19 10.25 12.74
N GLN A 282 -12.14 9.44 12.82
CA GLN A 282 -11.41 9.20 14.07
C GLN A 282 -10.21 10.12 14.20
N SER A 283 -9.89 10.53 15.42
CA SER A 283 -8.70 11.31 15.75
C SER A 283 -8.26 11.11 17.20
N SER A 284 -7.01 11.46 17.50
CA SER A 284 -6.49 11.58 18.88
C SER A 284 -6.74 10.34 19.77
N GLY A 285 -6.59 9.13 19.22
CA GLY A 285 -6.75 7.87 19.97
C GLY A 285 -8.18 7.38 20.14
N GLY A 286 -9.18 8.04 19.52
CA GLY A 286 -10.58 7.62 19.59
C GLY A 286 -10.80 6.20 19.06
N ILE A 287 -11.58 5.40 19.79
CA ILE A 287 -11.82 3.98 19.55
C ILE A 287 -13.15 3.77 18.81
N ALA A 288 -13.14 2.88 17.81
CA ALA A 288 -14.36 2.40 17.15
C ALA A 288 -14.37 0.87 17.02
N ASN A 289 -15.43 0.24 17.52
CA ASN A 289 -15.67 -1.20 17.44
C ASN A 289 -17.01 -1.47 16.74
N ILE A 290 -16.95 -2.06 15.54
CA ILE A 290 -18.11 -2.34 14.71
C ILE A 290 -18.24 -3.85 14.55
N SER A 291 -19.39 -4.40 14.96
CA SER A 291 -19.70 -5.84 14.85
C SER A 291 -21.01 -6.13 14.11
N GLY A 292 -21.77 -5.08 13.80
CA GLY A 292 -23.03 -5.14 13.05
C GLY A 292 -23.42 -3.75 12.54
N SER A 293 -24.70 -3.57 12.16
CA SER A 293 -25.30 -2.35 11.61
C SER A 293 -25.12 -2.12 10.10
N ASN A 294 -26.04 -1.35 9.51
CA ASN A 294 -25.82 -0.66 8.24
C ASN A 294 -25.41 0.79 8.50
N ILE A 295 -24.17 1.13 8.15
CA ILE A 295 -23.61 2.47 8.34
C ILE A 295 -23.54 3.15 6.98
N ASN A 296 -24.38 4.16 6.76
CA ASN A 296 -24.44 4.96 5.55
C ASN A 296 -23.77 6.31 5.79
N ILE A 297 -22.74 6.65 5.02
CA ILE A 297 -22.02 7.92 5.13
C ILE A 297 -22.04 8.68 3.80
N SER A 298 -21.83 9.99 3.85
CA SER A 298 -21.83 10.89 2.69
C SER A 298 -23.18 10.90 1.96
N THR A 299 -24.29 10.71 2.68
CA THR A 299 -25.62 10.67 2.06
C THR A 299 -26.06 12.01 1.47
N ALA A 300 -25.48 13.13 1.95
CA ALA A 300 -25.61 14.47 1.39
C ALA A 300 -24.30 14.97 0.72
N GLY A 301 -23.30 14.11 0.58
CA GLY A 301 -21.98 14.44 -0.01
C GLY A 301 -20.98 15.08 0.96
N GLN A 302 -19.77 15.30 0.46
CA GLN A 302 -18.67 15.98 1.15
C GLN A 302 -17.96 16.98 0.25
N THR A 303 -17.65 18.15 0.81
CA THR A 303 -16.83 19.19 0.17
C THR A 303 -15.79 19.67 1.19
N ASN A 304 -14.55 19.18 1.13
CA ASN A 304 -13.48 19.66 2.02
C ASN A 304 -12.15 19.93 1.29
N SER A 305 -11.47 20.99 1.71
CA SER A 305 -10.11 21.29 1.23
C SER A 305 -9.01 20.67 2.10
N SER A 306 -9.38 20.06 3.24
CA SER A 306 -8.44 19.40 4.15
C SER A 306 -8.09 17.99 3.67
N SER A 307 -6.96 17.45 4.15
CA SER A 307 -6.51 16.08 3.91
C SER A 307 -7.38 14.99 4.57
N THR A 308 -8.60 15.35 4.97
CA THR A 308 -9.53 14.54 5.76
C THR A 308 -10.52 13.82 4.85
N ALA A 309 -10.54 12.49 4.91
CA ALA A 309 -11.41 11.71 4.03
C ALA A 309 -12.87 11.66 4.51
N THR A 310 -13.77 11.23 3.61
CA THR A 310 -15.19 10.94 3.94
C THR A 310 -15.31 9.89 5.05
N PHE A 311 -14.51 8.83 4.98
CA PHE A 311 -14.27 7.86 6.03
C PHE A 311 -12.78 7.85 6.34
N GLN A 312 -12.42 8.24 7.56
CA GLN A 312 -11.02 8.27 7.97
C GLN A 312 -10.76 7.52 9.28
N VAL A 313 -9.79 6.61 9.20
CA VAL A 313 -9.17 5.94 10.36
C VAL A 313 -7.66 6.21 10.30
N PRO A 314 -7.16 7.24 11.00
CA PRO A 314 -5.74 7.56 10.99
C PRO A 314 -4.94 6.60 11.87
N ASN A 315 -3.63 6.54 11.63
CA ASN A 315 -2.72 5.80 12.51
C ASN A 315 -2.84 6.27 13.97
N GLY A 316 -2.77 5.32 14.91
CA GLY A 316 -2.95 5.58 16.34
C GLY A 316 -4.40 5.64 16.83
N SER A 317 -5.40 5.50 15.96
CA SER A 317 -6.83 5.38 16.33
C SER A 317 -7.30 3.92 16.24
N PRO A 318 -7.52 3.22 17.37
CA PRO A 318 -7.97 1.83 17.37
C PRO A 318 -9.29 1.66 16.61
N TYR A 319 -9.30 0.69 15.68
CA TYR A 319 -10.45 0.40 14.84
C TYR A 319 -10.58 -1.11 14.66
N THR A 320 -11.76 -1.62 14.98
CA THR A 320 -12.12 -3.02 14.77
C THR A 320 -13.42 -3.12 13.97
N MET A 321 -13.44 -3.91 12.91
CA MET A 321 -14.64 -4.28 12.17
C MET A 321 -14.73 -5.81 12.06
N SER A 322 -15.69 -6.40 12.78
CA SER A 322 -15.95 -7.84 12.81
C SER A 322 -17.32 -8.22 12.23
N GLY A 323 -18.04 -7.24 11.65
CA GLY A 323 -19.33 -7.42 10.99
C GLY A 323 -19.92 -6.10 10.50
N GLY A 324 -21.17 -6.13 10.02
CA GLY A 324 -21.89 -4.95 9.53
C GLY A 324 -21.49 -4.49 8.12
N THR A 325 -22.15 -3.43 7.66
CA THR A 325 -21.87 -2.79 6.36
C THR A 325 -21.51 -1.32 6.54
N MET A 326 -20.55 -0.84 5.75
CA MET A 326 -20.14 0.54 5.69
C MET A 326 -20.25 1.05 4.25
N LYS A 327 -21.27 1.85 3.97
CA LYS A 327 -21.60 2.35 2.64
C LYS A 327 -21.22 3.82 2.48
N ILE A 328 -20.36 4.13 1.52
CA ILE A 328 -19.96 5.50 1.15
C ILE A 328 -20.80 5.92 -0.07
N TYR A 329 -21.77 6.80 0.12
CA TYR A 329 -22.80 7.12 -0.88
C TYR A 329 -22.25 7.96 -2.04
N ASN A 330 -21.62 9.08 -1.71
CA ASN A 330 -21.12 10.05 -2.68
C ASN A 330 -19.65 10.33 -2.47
N ALA A 331 -18.94 10.58 -3.57
CA ALA A 331 -17.54 10.99 -3.51
C ALA A 331 -17.40 12.35 -2.82
N ASN A 332 -16.26 12.52 -2.17
CA ASN A 332 -15.76 13.79 -1.70
C ASN A 332 -15.39 14.62 -2.93
N SER A 333 -16.09 15.73 -3.15
CA SER A 333 -15.78 16.65 -4.22
C SER A 333 -14.51 17.48 -3.93
N GLY A 334 -13.90 17.27 -2.77
CA GLY A 334 -12.66 17.90 -2.31
C GLY A 334 -11.40 17.03 -2.45
N SER A 335 -10.33 17.42 -1.74
CA SER A 335 -9.01 16.77 -1.84
C SER A 335 -8.77 15.66 -0.81
N GLY A 336 -9.55 15.59 0.27
CA GLY A 336 -9.27 14.77 1.45
C GLY A 336 -9.33 13.25 1.29
N GLY A 337 -9.86 12.74 0.18
CA GLY A 337 -10.08 11.32 -0.08
C GLY A 337 -11.47 10.85 0.36
N ASP A 338 -11.74 9.56 0.19
CA ASP A 338 -13.05 8.97 0.51
C ASP A 338 -12.95 7.83 1.52
N LEU A 339 -12.47 6.65 1.12
CA LEU A 339 -12.10 5.58 2.04
C LEU A 339 -10.61 5.73 2.35
N LYS A 340 -10.26 6.08 3.59
CA LYS A 340 -8.87 6.28 4.01
C LYS A 340 -8.58 5.65 5.37
N ILE A 341 -8.05 4.44 5.35
CA ILE A 341 -7.55 3.73 6.55
C ILE A 341 -6.04 3.76 6.50
N THR A 342 -5.41 4.59 7.33
CA THR A 342 -3.93 4.63 7.46
C THR A 342 -3.43 4.01 8.75
N ASN A 343 -4.34 3.55 9.63
CA ASN A 343 -3.98 2.73 10.76
C ASN A 343 -3.55 1.33 10.32
N SER A 344 -2.25 1.06 10.32
CA SER A 344 -1.67 -0.25 9.99
C SER A 344 -1.98 -1.36 11.00
N THR A 345 -2.55 -1.01 12.16
CA THR A 345 -2.98 -1.95 13.21
C THR A 345 -4.49 -2.12 13.30
N ALA A 346 -5.25 -1.50 12.38
CA ALA A 346 -6.69 -1.71 12.29
C ALA A 346 -7.01 -3.20 12.04
N THR A 347 -8.03 -3.72 12.71
CA THR A 347 -8.43 -5.14 12.61
C THR A 347 -9.76 -5.27 11.87
N ILE A 348 -9.73 -5.79 10.64
CA ILE A 348 -10.93 -6.00 9.82
C ILE A 348 -11.03 -7.50 9.54
N THR A 349 -11.76 -8.21 10.39
CA THR A 349 -11.91 -9.68 10.29
C THR A 349 -13.18 -10.09 9.54
N ASN A 350 -14.15 -9.19 9.44
CA ASN A 350 -15.36 -9.36 8.64
C ASN A 350 -15.93 -7.99 8.24
N GLY A 351 -17.17 -7.95 7.78
CA GLY A 351 -17.86 -6.74 7.36
C GLY A 351 -17.62 -6.39 5.90
N THR A 352 -18.44 -5.48 5.39
CA THR A 352 -18.43 -5.10 3.97
C THR A 352 -18.35 -3.59 3.80
N PHE A 353 -17.36 -3.13 3.05
CA PHE A 353 -17.34 -1.77 2.52
C PHE A 353 -18.12 -1.75 1.20
N ILE A 354 -19.11 -0.87 1.09
CA ILE A 354 -19.90 -0.66 -0.12
C ILE A 354 -19.60 0.75 -0.65
N ILE A 355 -19.26 0.85 -1.92
CA ILE A 355 -18.82 2.08 -2.57
C ILE A 355 -19.87 2.50 -3.59
N GLY A 356 -20.48 3.67 -3.36
CA GLY A 356 -21.58 4.21 -4.16
C GLY A 356 -22.96 3.80 -3.64
N GLN A 357 -24.00 4.27 -4.32
CA GLN A 357 -25.43 4.00 -4.09
C GLN A 357 -26.18 3.71 -5.41
N GLY A 358 -25.56 2.91 -6.27
CA GLY A 358 -26.01 2.60 -7.62
C GLY A 358 -25.88 3.79 -8.57
N ALA A 359 -26.87 3.94 -9.46
CA ALA A 359 -26.89 4.98 -10.50
C ALA A 359 -26.89 6.42 -9.96
N THR A 360 -27.18 6.62 -8.67
CA THR A 360 -27.25 7.93 -8.03
C THR A 360 -25.93 8.39 -7.41
N THR A 361 -24.89 7.56 -7.47
CA THR A 361 -23.54 7.91 -7.02
C THR A 361 -23.02 9.11 -7.81
N THR A 362 -22.46 10.09 -7.10
CA THR A 362 -21.82 11.27 -7.71
C THR A 362 -20.31 11.26 -7.48
N GLY A 363 -19.55 11.59 -8.53
CA GLY A 363 -18.08 11.63 -8.52
C GLY A 363 -17.39 10.26 -8.45
N ALA A 364 -16.06 10.24 -8.49
CA ALA A 364 -15.26 9.01 -8.39
C ALA A 364 -14.68 8.85 -6.99
N ILE A 365 -14.97 7.73 -6.33
CA ILE A 365 -14.58 7.45 -4.95
C ILE A 365 -13.13 6.92 -4.88
N LYS A 366 -12.30 7.52 -4.04
CA LYS A 366 -10.90 7.15 -3.80
C LYS A 366 -10.77 6.08 -2.72
N LEU A 367 -10.07 4.99 -3.02
CA LEU A 367 -9.88 3.86 -2.10
C LEU A 367 -8.43 3.81 -1.58
N GLN A 368 -8.26 3.89 -0.27
CA GLN A 368 -6.97 3.76 0.42
C GLN A 368 -7.14 2.96 1.73
N SER A 369 -6.36 1.89 1.86
CA SER A 369 -6.28 1.12 3.10
C SER A 369 -4.87 0.55 3.30
N SER A 370 -4.29 0.75 4.48
CA SER A 370 -3.02 0.15 4.90
C SER A 370 -3.16 -1.27 5.45
N VAL A 371 -4.39 -1.75 5.61
CA VAL A 371 -4.72 -3.12 6.02
C VAL A 371 -5.66 -3.75 4.99
N ALA A 372 -5.69 -5.08 4.92
CA ALA A 372 -6.66 -5.77 4.07
C ALA A 372 -8.09 -5.45 4.49
N LEU A 373 -8.97 -5.21 3.51
CA LEU A 373 -10.41 -5.20 3.73
C LEU A 373 -10.93 -6.63 3.73
N ASN A 374 -12.01 -6.92 4.46
CA ASN A 374 -12.63 -8.23 4.37
C ASN A 374 -13.47 -8.36 3.09
N ASN A 375 -14.55 -7.58 2.96
CA ASN A 375 -15.33 -7.53 1.72
C ASN A 375 -15.41 -6.12 1.14
N LEU A 376 -15.43 -6.02 -0.18
CA LEU A 376 -15.58 -4.79 -0.95
C LEU A 376 -16.68 -4.97 -2.00
N THR A 377 -17.65 -4.07 -2.04
CA THR A 377 -18.66 -3.99 -3.10
C THR A 377 -18.60 -2.63 -3.78
N ILE A 378 -18.49 -2.63 -5.10
CA ILE A 378 -18.64 -1.44 -5.94
C ILE A 378 -20.08 -1.45 -6.48
N ASP A 379 -20.87 -0.48 -6.05
CA ASP A 379 -22.25 -0.21 -6.44
C ASP A 379 -22.34 1.26 -6.87
N ALA A 380 -21.60 1.60 -7.92
CA ALA A 380 -21.26 2.99 -8.23
C ALA A 380 -21.90 3.52 -9.52
N GLY A 381 -22.81 2.75 -10.14
CA GLY A 381 -23.61 3.22 -11.26
C GLY A 381 -22.80 3.45 -12.54
N ALA A 382 -22.64 4.70 -12.96
CA ALA A 382 -21.80 5.10 -14.10
C ALA A 382 -20.43 5.66 -13.67
N THR A 383 -20.12 5.61 -12.37
CA THR A 383 -18.87 6.17 -11.82
C THR A 383 -17.78 5.11 -11.72
N SER A 384 -16.53 5.58 -11.61
CA SER A 384 -15.33 4.74 -11.57
C SER A 384 -14.53 4.94 -10.29
N PRO A 385 -14.92 4.35 -9.14
CA PRO A 385 -14.03 4.24 -7.99
C PRO A 385 -12.65 3.69 -8.34
N PHE A 386 -11.60 4.18 -7.69
CA PHE A 386 -10.22 3.82 -8.02
C PHE A 386 -9.29 3.76 -6.81
N LEU A 387 -8.23 2.96 -6.94
CA LEU A 387 -7.22 2.80 -5.91
C LEU A 387 -6.26 4.00 -5.85
N VAL A 388 -5.97 4.48 -4.65
CA VAL A 388 -4.91 5.49 -4.40
C VAL A 388 -3.64 4.83 -3.88
N THR A 389 -3.79 3.72 -3.16
CA THR A 389 -2.72 2.85 -2.69
C THR A 389 -3.01 1.41 -3.11
N ASP A 390 -2.00 0.55 -3.00
CA ASP A 390 -2.22 -0.89 -3.12
C ASP A 390 -3.31 -1.35 -2.14
N LEU A 391 -4.08 -2.34 -2.55
CA LEU A 391 -5.23 -2.83 -1.79
C LEU A 391 -5.29 -4.35 -1.81
N THR A 392 -5.53 -4.94 -0.64
CA THR A 392 -5.88 -6.35 -0.49
C THR A 392 -7.32 -6.50 -0.02
N VAL A 393 -8.06 -7.40 -0.65
CA VAL A 393 -9.39 -7.86 -0.20
C VAL A 393 -9.30 -9.34 0.12
N SER A 394 -9.48 -9.69 1.40
CA SER A 394 -9.31 -11.07 1.88
C SER A 394 -10.51 -11.97 1.56
N GLY A 395 -11.72 -11.41 1.59
CA GLY A 395 -12.98 -12.08 1.32
C GLY A 395 -13.50 -11.81 -0.08
N THR A 396 -14.71 -11.24 -0.20
CA THR A 396 -15.36 -11.02 -1.50
C THR A 396 -15.13 -9.61 -2.03
N ALA A 397 -14.70 -9.50 -3.28
CA ALA A 397 -14.77 -8.29 -4.09
C ALA A 397 -15.86 -8.44 -5.15
N LEU A 398 -16.87 -7.56 -5.11
CA LEU A 398 -17.99 -7.56 -6.04
C LEU A 398 -18.07 -6.21 -6.76
N VAL A 399 -17.96 -6.20 -8.09
CA VAL A 399 -18.41 -5.07 -8.90
C VAL A 399 -19.84 -5.34 -9.34
N SER A 400 -20.79 -4.73 -8.65
CA SER A 400 -22.23 -4.85 -8.95
C SER A 400 -22.68 -3.87 -10.04
N SER A 401 -22.20 -2.63 -10.00
CA SER A 401 -22.43 -1.57 -10.97
C SER A 401 -21.29 -0.55 -10.93
N GLY A 402 -21.06 0.19 -12.02
CA GLY A 402 -19.91 1.10 -12.16
C GLY A 402 -18.65 0.36 -12.57
N SER A 403 -17.49 0.95 -12.26
CA SER A 403 -16.20 0.32 -12.52
C SER A 403 -15.25 0.43 -11.34
N LEU A 404 -14.51 -0.65 -11.05
CA LEU A 404 -13.33 -0.60 -10.20
C LEU A 404 -12.09 -0.40 -11.06
N THR A 405 -11.40 0.71 -10.86
CA THR A 405 -10.15 1.00 -11.57
C THR A 405 -8.94 0.71 -10.69
N VAL A 406 -7.99 -0.06 -11.22
CA VAL A 406 -6.63 -0.24 -10.71
C VAL A 406 -5.72 0.67 -11.55
N PRO A 407 -5.33 1.86 -11.06
CA PRO A 407 -4.51 2.78 -11.84
C PRO A 407 -3.12 2.20 -12.14
N ALA A 408 -2.43 2.80 -13.11
CA ALA A 408 -1.04 2.49 -13.40
C ALA A 408 -0.17 2.54 -12.13
N GLY A 409 0.64 1.50 -11.92
CA GLY A 409 1.53 1.39 -10.77
C GLY A 409 0.84 1.05 -9.43
N LYS A 410 -0.43 0.65 -9.43
CA LYS A 410 -1.14 0.16 -8.24
C LYS A 410 -1.41 -1.33 -8.31
N ASN A 411 -1.43 -1.96 -7.14
CA ASN A 411 -1.67 -3.38 -6.99
C ASN A 411 -3.01 -3.68 -6.32
N LEU A 412 -3.76 -4.62 -6.88
CA LEU A 412 -4.97 -5.18 -6.28
C LEU A 412 -4.81 -6.68 -6.09
N THR A 413 -4.88 -7.14 -4.84
CA THR A 413 -4.90 -8.56 -4.50
C THR A 413 -6.29 -8.94 -3.98
N ILE A 414 -6.92 -9.92 -4.62
CA ILE A 414 -8.17 -10.54 -4.13
C ILE A 414 -7.86 -11.98 -3.70
N SER A 415 -7.80 -12.22 -2.39
CA SER A 415 -7.50 -13.56 -1.86
C SER A 415 -8.71 -14.49 -1.86
N GLY A 416 -9.92 -13.93 -1.70
CA GLY A 416 -11.17 -14.67 -1.79
C GLY A 416 -11.77 -14.64 -3.20
N THR A 417 -13.05 -14.27 -3.31
CA THR A 417 -13.77 -14.33 -4.60
C THR A 417 -13.87 -12.95 -5.24
N LEU A 418 -13.54 -12.85 -6.53
CA LEU A 418 -13.75 -11.68 -7.37
C LEU A 418 -14.93 -11.93 -8.32
N THR A 419 -15.97 -11.11 -8.24
CA THR A 419 -17.11 -11.15 -9.18
C THR A 419 -17.28 -9.78 -9.82
N ASN A 420 -17.40 -9.75 -11.15
CA ASN A 420 -17.68 -8.54 -11.89
C ASN A 420 -18.94 -8.70 -12.75
N ASN A 421 -20.05 -8.14 -12.27
CA ASN A 421 -21.34 -8.16 -12.96
C ASN A 421 -21.51 -6.98 -13.93
N ALA A 422 -20.58 -6.03 -13.95
CA ALA A 422 -20.61 -4.84 -14.80
C ALA A 422 -19.85 -5.04 -16.14
N GLY A 423 -19.56 -6.29 -16.51
CA GLY A 423 -18.90 -6.65 -17.77
C GLY A 423 -17.44 -6.17 -17.87
N THR A 424 -16.88 -6.15 -19.07
CA THR A 424 -15.46 -5.77 -19.29
C THR A 424 -15.13 -4.35 -18.85
N SER A 425 -16.10 -3.42 -18.85
CA SER A 425 -15.93 -2.06 -18.31
C SER A 425 -15.97 -1.99 -16.78
N GLY A 426 -16.49 -3.02 -16.10
CA GLY A 426 -16.65 -3.04 -14.64
C GLY A 426 -15.35 -3.17 -13.86
N LEU A 427 -14.29 -3.67 -14.49
CA LEU A 427 -12.98 -3.81 -13.89
C LEU A 427 -11.92 -3.37 -14.89
N VAL A 428 -11.18 -2.32 -14.57
CA VAL A 428 -10.22 -1.69 -15.47
C VAL A 428 -8.85 -1.67 -14.82
N ILE A 429 -7.88 -2.34 -15.45
CA ILE A 429 -6.48 -2.33 -15.06
C ILE A 429 -5.77 -1.39 -16.02
N GLN A 430 -5.34 -0.22 -15.54
CA GLN A 430 -4.80 0.83 -16.38
C GLN A 430 -3.30 0.66 -16.62
N SER A 431 -2.83 1.22 -17.73
CA SER A 431 -1.43 1.29 -18.09
C SER A 431 -1.17 2.62 -18.78
N ASP A 432 -0.14 3.32 -18.32
CA ASP A 432 0.32 4.60 -18.86
C ASP A 432 1.85 4.73 -18.70
N ALA A 433 2.39 5.91 -19.00
CA ALA A 433 3.83 6.17 -18.90
C ALA A 433 4.43 5.92 -17.50
N THR A 434 3.62 5.91 -16.44
CA THR A 434 4.07 5.66 -15.06
C THR A 434 4.18 4.17 -14.75
N GLY A 435 3.50 3.30 -15.48
CA GLY A 435 3.56 1.85 -15.30
C GLY A 435 2.27 1.13 -15.73
N THR A 436 2.08 -0.07 -15.22
CA THR A 436 0.88 -0.90 -15.44
C THR A 436 0.31 -1.29 -14.09
N GLY A 437 -1.01 -1.20 -13.92
CA GLY A 437 -1.69 -1.74 -12.74
C GLY A 437 -1.58 -3.27 -12.72
N SER A 438 -1.66 -3.86 -11.54
CA SER A 438 -1.48 -5.31 -11.36
C SER A 438 -2.64 -5.91 -10.58
N LEU A 439 -3.19 -7.02 -11.07
CA LEU A 439 -4.30 -7.73 -10.45
C LEU A 439 -3.95 -9.21 -10.21
N VAL A 440 -3.98 -9.62 -8.94
CA VAL A 440 -3.84 -11.02 -8.53
C VAL A 440 -5.16 -11.50 -7.92
N HIS A 441 -5.75 -12.55 -8.49
CA HIS A 441 -6.99 -13.19 -8.03
C HIS A 441 -7.01 -14.66 -8.44
N ASN A 442 -7.90 -15.46 -7.84
CA ASN A 442 -8.04 -16.90 -8.16
C ASN A 442 -9.40 -17.27 -8.78
N THR A 443 -10.26 -16.29 -9.07
CA THR A 443 -11.61 -16.53 -9.58
C THR A 443 -11.65 -16.62 -11.11
N ALA A 444 -12.24 -17.69 -11.65
CA ALA A 444 -12.47 -17.87 -13.07
C ALA A 444 -13.67 -17.04 -13.57
N GLY A 445 -13.73 -16.77 -14.88
CA GLY A 445 -14.88 -16.10 -15.49
C GLY A 445 -14.98 -14.60 -15.22
N VAL A 446 -13.91 -13.97 -14.70
CA VAL A 446 -13.90 -12.53 -14.41
C VAL A 446 -13.64 -11.75 -15.70
N SER A 447 -14.65 -11.03 -16.19
CA SER A 447 -14.46 -10.10 -17.30
C SER A 447 -13.77 -8.81 -16.85
N ALA A 448 -12.87 -8.27 -17.66
CA ALA A 448 -12.16 -7.01 -17.38
C ALA A 448 -11.65 -6.35 -18.67
N THR A 449 -11.15 -5.12 -18.51
CA THR A 449 -10.33 -4.39 -19.48
C THR A 449 -8.92 -4.25 -18.91
N VAL A 450 -7.90 -4.74 -19.62
CA VAL A 450 -6.48 -4.59 -19.25
C VAL A 450 -5.80 -3.72 -20.29
N GLN A 451 -5.31 -2.56 -19.90
CA GLN A 451 -4.63 -1.64 -20.80
C GLN A 451 -3.13 -1.95 -20.87
N ARG A 452 -2.53 -1.64 -22.02
CA ARG A 452 -1.10 -1.71 -22.28
C ARG A 452 -0.61 -0.43 -22.91
N TYR A 453 0.29 0.27 -22.23
CA TYR A 453 1.01 1.45 -22.75
C TYR A 453 2.37 1.04 -23.29
N PHE A 454 2.53 1.07 -24.61
CA PHE A 454 3.79 0.78 -25.30
C PHE A 454 4.76 1.94 -25.07
N THR A 455 5.96 1.65 -24.58
CA THR A 455 7.02 2.67 -24.41
C THR A 455 8.02 2.57 -25.55
N GLY A 456 8.33 3.68 -26.21
CA GLY A 456 9.36 3.72 -27.26
C GLY A 456 9.10 4.74 -28.36
N SER A 457 10.02 4.76 -29.30
CA SER A 457 9.96 5.49 -30.56
C SER A 457 9.00 4.82 -31.57
N SER A 458 8.76 5.50 -32.68
CA SER A 458 8.07 4.89 -33.82
C SER A 458 8.84 3.65 -34.28
N TRP A 459 8.11 2.59 -34.57
CA TRP A 459 8.62 1.29 -35.04
C TRP A 459 9.50 0.52 -34.06
N ASP A 460 9.47 0.92 -32.78
CA ASP A 460 10.05 0.11 -31.73
C ASP A 460 9.27 -1.20 -31.56
N TRP A 461 9.99 -2.31 -31.50
CA TRP A 461 9.40 -3.64 -31.37
C TRP A 461 9.16 -4.02 -29.92
N HIS A 462 8.01 -4.64 -29.67
CA HIS A 462 7.62 -5.15 -28.36
C HIS A 462 7.13 -6.58 -28.47
N LEU A 463 7.49 -7.41 -27.47
CA LEU A 463 6.90 -8.73 -27.33
C LEU A 463 5.69 -8.66 -26.40
N ILE A 464 4.54 -9.18 -26.84
CA ILE A 464 3.27 -9.10 -26.11
C ILE A 464 2.55 -10.45 -26.02
N SER A 465 1.65 -10.57 -25.05
CA SER A 465 0.74 -11.70 -24.86
C SER A 465 -0.60 -11.22 -24.28
N SER A 466 -1.66 -12.00 -24.47
CA SER A 466 -2.99 -11.64 -23.99
C SER A 466 -3.20 -12.04 -22.52
N PRO A 467 -3.75 -11.14 -21.68
CA PRO A 467 -4.18 -11.46 -20.32
C PRO A 467 -5.63 -11.98 -20.27
N VAL A 468 -6.33 -12.04 -21.41
CA VAL A 468 -7.72 -12.49 -21.55
C VAL A 468 -7.84 -13.62 -22.58
N VAL A 469 -8.85 -14.45 -22.39
CA VAL A 469 -9.25 -15.53 -23.28
C VAL A 469 -9.74 -14.95 -24.62
N ASP A 470 -9.40 -15.61 -25.73
CA ASP A 470 -9.90 -15.33 -27.09
C ASP A 470 -9.85 -13.86 -27.52
N GLN A 471 -8.82 -13.10 -27.11
CA GLN A 471 -8.67 -11.72 -27.58
C GLN A 471 -8.51 -11.69 -29.09
N ALA A 472 -9.43 -11.03 -29.80
CA ALA A 472 -9.26 -10.77 -31.23
C ALA A 472 -8.10 -9.79 -31.47
N ILE A 473 -7.25 -10.09 -32.47
CA ILE A 473 -6.15 -9.19 -32.87
C ILE A 473 -6.72 -7.96 -33.60
N GLN A 474 -7.69 -8.17 -34.49
CA GLN A 474 -8.48 -7.09 -35.08
C GLN A 474 -9.70 -6.76 -34.21
N ASN A 475 -10.14 -5.50 -34.11
CA ASN A 475 -9.56 -4.30 -34.72
C ASN A 475 -8.63 -3.50 -33.78
N GLU A 476 -8.39 -4.00 -32.56
CA GLU A 476 -7.67 -3.27 -31.53
C GLU A 476 -6.17 -3.17 -31.83
N PHE A 477 -5.51 -4.29 -32.13
CA PHE A 477 -4.06 -4.35 -32.36
C PHE A 477 -3.71 -4.16 -33.84
N VAL A 478 -4.53 -4.69 -34.73
CA VAL A 478 -4.47 -4.47 -36.18
C VAL A 478 -5.81 -3.88 -36.63
N PRO A 479 -5.87 -2.76 -37.36
CA PRO A 479 -7.14 -2.20 -37.83
C PRO A 479 -7.91 -3.15 -38.76
N GLU A 480 -9.23 -3.00 -38.83
CA GLU A 480 -10.12 -3.79 -39.70
C GLU A 480 -9.66 -3.76 -41.17
N VAL A 481 -9.32 -2.55 -41.65
CA VAL A 481 -8.69 -2.33 -42.95
C VAL A 481 -7.20 -2.16 -42.71
N PHE A 482 -6.39 -3.09 -43.22
CA PHE A 482 -4.94 -3.06 -43.03
C PHE A 482 -4.33 -1.72 -43.44
N THR A 483 -3.45 -1.20 -42.60
CA THR A 483 -2.69 0.02 -42.88
C THR A 483 -1.20 -0.30 -42.91
N ALA A 484 -0.39 0.71 -43.21
CA ALA A 484 1.07 0.62 -43.08
C ALA A 484 1.56 1.17 -41.72
N ASN A 485 0.67 1.36 -40.73
CA ASN A 485 0.98 2.04 -39.47
C ASN A 485 1.26 1.07 -38.31
N GLU A 486 1.13 -0.23 -38.55
CA GLU A 486 1.36 -1.27 -37.56
C GLU A 486 1.87 -2.54 -38.23
N ASP A 487 2.64 -3.28 -37.47
CA ASP A 487 3.13 -4.58 -37.88
C ASP A 487 2.95 -5.56 -36.72
N PHE A 488 2.32 -6.70 -36.98
CA PHE A 488 1.97 -7.70 -35.98
C PHE A 488 2.42 -9.07 -36.47
N TYR A 489 3.23 -9.76 -35.68
CA TYR A 489 3.86 -11.01 -36.07
C TYR A 489 3.66 -12.10 -35.03
N THR A 490 3.58 -13.34 -35.52
CA THR A 490 3.73 -14.56 -34.72
C THR A 490 5.07 -15.21 -35.07
N TRP A 491 5.70 -15.87 -34.10
CA TRP A 491 6.91 -16.66 -34.34
C TRP A 491 6.54 -18.06 -34.83
N TYR A 492 7.16 -18.50 -35.92
CA TYR A 492 6.99 -19.85 -36.49
C TYR A 492 8.28 -20.65 -36.35
N GLU A 493 8.36 -21.44 -35.28
CA GLU A 493 9.53 -22.25 -34.90
C GLU A 493 10.04 -23.20 -36.00
N PRO A 494 9.21 -23.91 -36.80
CA PRO A 494 9.72 -24.90 -37.75
C PRO A 494 10.71 -24.36 -38.78
N THR A 495 10.67 -23.05 -39.06
CA THR A 495 11.61 -22.36 -39.95
C THR A 495 12.21 -21.11 -39.32
N SER A 496 12.02 -20.91 -38.01
CA SER A 496 12.55 -19.78 -37.24
C SER A 496 12.32 -18.40 -37.87
N ILE A 497 11.08 -18.11 -38.28
CA ILE A 497 10.72 -16.80 -38.87
C ILE A 497 9.52 -16.15 -38.19
N TYR A 498 9.46 -14.83 -38.28
CA TYR A 498 8.25 -14.06 -37.97
C TYR A 498 7.28 -14.05 -39.16
N VAL A 499 6.02 -14.39 -38.91
CA VAL A 499 4.95 -14.40 -39.91
C VAL A 499 3.99 -13.25 -39.61
N ASN A 500 3.86 -12.30 -40.54
CA ASN A 500 3.00 -11.13 -40.37
C ASN A 500 1.52 -11.53 -40.40
N PHE A 501 0.68 -10.89 -39.57
CA PHE A 501 -0.78 -11.05 -39.55
C PHE A 501 -1.42 -10.87 -40.93
N LYS A 502 -0.85 -9.97 -41.74
CA LYS A 502 -1.31 -9.64 -43.09
C LYS A 502 -0.92 -10.70 -44.13
N ASN A 503 -0.05 -11.65 -43.79
CA ASN A 503 0.41 -12.69 -44.73
C ASN A 503 -0.60 -13.83 -44.85
N SER A 504 -1.44 -13.76 -45.89
CA SER A 504 -2.42 -14.80 -46.23
C SER A 504 -2.03 -15.66 -47.43
N THR A 505 -0.93 -15.36 -48.12
CA THR A 505 -0.63 -15.93 -49.45
C THR A 505 0.71 -16.63 -49.55
N THR A 506 1.71 -16.26 -48.74
CA THR A 506 3.07 -16.82 -48.83
C THR A 506 3.29 -17.80 -47.68
N PRO A 507 3.50 -19.10 -47.94
CA PRO A 507 3.77 -20.07 -46.89
C PRO A 507 5.08 -19.78 -46.12
N PRO A 508 5.09 -19.97 -44.79
CA PRO A 508 3.94 -20.24 -43.93
C PRO A 508 3.03 -19.01 -43.82
N THR A 509 1.73 -19.21 -44.06
CA THR A 509 0.72 -18.15 -43.90
C THR A 509 0.41 -17.92 -42.42
N TRP A 510 -0.21 -16.80 -42.07
CA TRP A 510 -0.64 -16.52 -40.69
C TRP A 510 -1.43 -17.68 -40.07
N VAL A 511 -2.43 -18.20 -40.79
CA VAL A 511 -3.26 -19.33 -40.32
C VAL A 511 -2.42 -20.60 -40.12
N THR A 512 -1.37 -20.80 -40.92
CA THR A 512 -0.45 -21.94 -40.70
C THR A 512 0.37 -21.76 -39.42
N ALA A 513 0.81 -20.53 -39.14
CA ALA A 513 1.70 -20.24 -38.02
C ALA A 513 0.98 -19.98 -36.69
N ASN A 514 -0.26 -19.47 -36.73
CA ASN A 514 -1.03 -19.10 -35.56
C ASN A 514 -2.34 -19.87 -35.39
N VAL A 515 -2.82 -20.60 -36.39
CA VAL A 515 -4.08 -21.36 -36.39
C VAL A 515 -5.35 -20.48 -36.34
N ASP A 516 -5.36 -19.40 -35.56
CA ASP A 516 -6.47 -18.48 -35.35
C ASP A 516 -6.06 -17.01 -35.61
N ASN A 517 -7.02 -16.12 -35.81
CA ASN A 517 -6.83 -14.66 -35.88
C ASN A 517 -6.93 -13.97 -34.50
N ASN A 518 -7.10 -14.75 -33.44
CA ASN A 518 -7.05 -14.32 -32.05
C ASN A 518 -5.66 -14.56 -31.45
N PHE A 519 -5.40 -13.90 -30.33
CA PHE A 519 -4.34 -14.31 -29.44
C PHE A 519 -4.65 -15.70 -28.88
N ILE A 520 -3.75 -16.65 -29.10
CA ILE A 520 -3.73 -17.92 -28.39
C ILE A 520 -3.24 -17.69 -26.95
N GLU A 521 -3.93 -18.29 -25.98
CA GLU A 521 -3.59 -18.25 -24.54
C GLU A 521 -2.12 -18.64 -24.29
N GLY A 522 -1.39 -17.78 -23.57
CA GLY A 522 0.02 -17.97 -23.21
C GLY A 522 1.03 -17.93 -24.37
N LYS A 523 0.59 -17.73 -25.62
CA LYS A 523 1.47 -17.50 -26.77
C LYS A 523 1.90 -16.04 -26.83
N GLY A 524 3.16 -15.80 -27.18
CA GLY A 524 3.68 -14.46 -27.40
C GLY A 524 3.64 -14.04 -28.87
N TYR A 525 3.67 -12.73 -29.09
CA TYR A 525 3.63 -12.07 -30.40
C TYR A 525 4.61 -10.90 -30.41
N MET A 526 4.99 -10.46 -31.60
CA MET A 526 5.82 -9.27 -31.78
C MET A 526 5.01 -8.18 -32.49
N ILE A 527 5.13 -6.95 -32.01
CA ILE A 527 4.36 -5.83 -32.54
C ILE A 527 5.20 -4.56 -32.60
N ALA A 528 4.93 -3.72 -33.60
CA ALA A 528 5.45 -2.36 -33.69
C ALA A 528 4.41 -1.43 -34.33
N TYR A 529 4.50 -0.15 -33.99
CA TYR A 529 3.58 0.88 -34.47
C TYR A 529 4.33 2.10 -34.99
N LEU A 530 3.81 2.74 -36.03
CA LEU A 530 4.25 4.07 -36.48
C LEU A 530 3.98 5.14 -35.42
N ALA A 531 2.90 5.01 -34.66
CA ALA A 531 2.60 5.93 -33.57
C ALA A 531 3.61 5.75 -32.44
N THR A 532 4.07 6.86 -31.86
CA THR A 532 4.90 6.82 -30.64
C THR A 532 4.02 6.57 -29.43
N ASN A 533 4.50 5.68 -28.56
CA ASN A 533 3.86 5.28 -27.32
C ASN A 533 2.34 5.01 -27.35
N PRO A 534 1.83 4.14 -28.24
CA PRO A 534 0.40 3.86 -28.31
C PRO A 534 -0.11 3.14 -27.05
N SER A 535 -1.40 3.29 -26.77
CA SER A 535 -2.12 2.48 -25.77
C SER A 535 -3.07 1.50 -26.47
N LYS A 536 -3.14 0.27 -25.96
CA LYS A 536 -4.06 -0.77 -26.41
C LYS A 536 -4.80 -1.41 -25.26
N SER A 537 -5.95 -2.01 -25.52
CA SER A 537 -6.80 -2.63 -24.50
C SER A 537 -7.13 -4.08 -24.82
N PHE A 538 -6.78 -4.98 -23.91
CA PHE A 538 -7.31 -6.33 -23.90
C PHE A 538 -8.67 -6.32 -23.20
N THR A 539 -9.70 -6.87 -23.83
CA THR A 539 -11.08 -6.88 -23.30
C THR A 539 -11.69 -8.26 -23.43
N GLY A 540 -12.02 -8.86 -22.28
CA GLY A 540 -12.55 -10.22 -22.26
C GLY A 540 -12.56 -10.82 -20.87
N VAL A 541 -12.71 -12.14 -20.80
CA VAL A 541 -12.54 -12.91 -19.57
C VAL A 541 -11.06 -13.07 -19.28
N LEU A 542 -10.60 -12.67 -18.09
CA LEU A 542 -9.21 -12.82 -17.65
C LEU A 542 -8.81 -14.29 -17.62
N ASN A 543 -7.61 -14.60 -18.11
CA ASN A 543 -7.03 -15.92 -17.91
C ASN A 543 -6.77 -16.14 -16.42
N ASN A 544 -7.07 -17.35 -15.95
CA ASN A 544 -6.96 -17.72 -14.54
C ASN A 544 -6.83 -19.24 -14.41
N GLY A 545 -6.09 -19.69 -13.40
CA GLY A 545 -5.85 -21.12 -13.17
C GLY A 545 -4.66 -21.62 -13.97
N GLU A 546 -4.63 -22.91 -14.29
CA GLU A 546 -3.55 -23.50 -15.08
C GLU A 546 -3.65 -23.06 -16.55
N GLN A 547 -2.49 -22.73 -17.13
CA GLN A 547 -2.32 -22.35 -18.53
C GLN A 547 -1.28 -23.29 -19.14
N THR A 548 -1.67 -23.98 -20.21
CA THR A 548 -0.82 -24.95 -20.92
C THR A 548 -0.48 -24.41 -22.30
N VAL A 549 0.79 -24.12 -22.54
CA VAL A 549 1.29 -23.59 -23.81
C VAL A 549 2.07 -24.67 -24.53
N ALA A 550 1.60 -25.06 -25.71
CA ALA A 550 2.32 -26.00 -26.56
C ALA A 550 3.62 -25.36 -27.08
N ILE A 551 4.73 -26.10 -27.00
CA ILE A 551 6.04 -25.70 -27.51
C ILE A 551 6.61 -26.76 -28.44
N THR A 552 7.32 -26.32 -29.48
CA THR A 552 7.84 -27.20 -30.52
C THR A 552 9.35 -27.10 -30.66
N LYS A 553 9.96 -28.18 -31.12
CA LYS A 553 11.33 -28.26 -31.61
C LYS A 553 11.33 -29.13 -32.86
N THR A 554 10.97 -28.50 -33.97
CA THR A 554 10.80 -29.17 -35.27
C THR A 554 11.71 -28.61 -36.35
N GLY A 555 12.24 -27.39 -36.15
CA GLY A 555 13.21 -26.80 -37.05
C GLY A 555 14.57 -27.50 -37.00
N THR A 556 15.44 -27.16 -37.94
CA THR A 556 16.81 -27.72 -38.02
C THR A 556 17.91 -26.65 -38.03
N ASP A 557 17.53 -25.37 -37.99
CA ASP A 557 18.47 -24.25 -37.93
C ASP A 557 18.92 -23.94 -36.48
N THR A 558 19.77 -22.93 -36.34
CA THR A 558 20.36 -22.50 -35.06
C THR A 558 19.34 -22.02 -34.03
N TYR A 559 18.13 -21.63 -34.46
CA TYR A 559 17.03 -21.17 -33.60
C TYR A 559 15.96 -22.26 -33.42
N SER A 560 16.19 -23.49 -33.89
CA SER A 560 15.31 -24.65 -33.64
C SER A 560 14.99 -24.80 -32.15
N GLY A 561 13.72 -25.04 -31.84
CA GLY A 561 13.21 -25.11 -30.47
C GLY A 561 12.88 -23.75 -29.84
N SER A 562 13.16 -22.62 -30.48
CA SER A 562 12.75 -21.32 -29.96
C SER A 562 11.24 -21.14 -30.06
N ASN A 563 10.60 -20.87 -28.94
CA ASN A 563 9.16 -20.66 -28.85
C ASN A 563 8.89 -19.31 -28.21
N LEU A 564 8.10 -18.46 -28.90
CA LEU A 564 7.63 -17.21 -28.34
C LEU A 564 6.36 -17.46 -27.52
N VAL A 565 6.52 -17.48 -26.21
CA VAL A 565 5.46 -17.62 -25.22
C VAL A 565 5.21 -16.26 -24.56
N GLY A 566 4.29 -16.17 -23.61
CA GLY A 566 4.09 -14.92 -22.89
C GLY A 566 3.35 -15.07 -21.59
N ASN A 567 3.36 -13.99 -20.81
CA ASN A 567 2.62 -13.90 -19.57
C ASN A 567 1.11 -13.78 -19.88
N PRO A 568 0.29 -14.78 -19.47
CA PRO A 568 -1.12 -14.79 -19.77
C PRO A 568 -1.96 -14.06 -18.70
N TYR A 569 -1.37 -13.44 -17.68
CA TYR A 569 -2.10 -12.88 -16.54
C TYR A 569 -2.07 -11.34 -16.50
N PRO A 570 -3.05 -10.70 -15.83
CA PRO A 570 -3.06 -9.26 -15.55
C PRO A 570 -2.12 -8.85 -14.39
N SER A 571 -1.14 -9.69 -14.08
CA SER A 571 -0.09 -9.50 -13.06
C SER A 571 1.24 -9.95 -13.64
N SER A 572 2.36 -9.60 -13.00
CA SER A 572 3.62 -10.24 -13.37
C SER A 572 3.60 -11.72 -13.04
N ILE A 573 4.53 -12.45 -13.64
CA ILE A 573 4.87 -13.81 -13.23
C ILE A 573 6.33 -13.88 -12.80
N ASP A 574 6.60 -14.64 -11.75
CA ASP A 574 7.95 -14.88 -11.25
C ASP A 574 8.57 -16.11 -11.91
N TRP A 575 9.61 -15.90 -12.71
CA TRP A 575 10.35 -16.98 -13.36
C TRP A 575 11.08 -17.87 -12.35
N LYS A 576 11.32 -17.39 -11.13
CA LYS A 576 11.91 -18.16 -10.02
C LYS A 576 10.87 -18.74 -9.04
N ALA A 577 9.57 -18.64 -9.35
CA ALA A 577 8.54 -19.20 -8.48
C ALA A 577 8.83 -20.68 -8.17
N VAL A 578 8.84 -21.02 -6.87
CA VAL A 578 9.17 -22.37 -6.37
C VAL A 578 8.11 -23.42 -6.72
N SER A 579 6.92 -22.97 -7.10
CA SER A 579 5.78 -23.80 -7.49
C SER A 579 5.00 -23.14 -8.63
N GLY A 580 4.16 -23.93 -9.29
CA GLY A 580 3.28 -23.47 -10.36
C GLY A 580 3.87 -23.55 -11.75
N TRP A 581 5.11 -24.01 -11.92
CA TRP A 581 5.76 -24.22 -13.22
C TRP A 581 5.93 -25.71 -13.55
N THR A 582 5.62 -26.11 -14.79
CA THR A 582 6.12 -27.36 -15.40
C THR A 582 6.94 -27.02 -16.64
N ARG A 583 8.26 -27.25 -16.56
CA ARG A 583 9.27 -26.85 -17.56
C ARG A 583 10.08 -28.02 -18.13
N THR A 584 9.60 -29.24 -17.96
CA THR A 584 10.34 -30.47 -18.33
C THR A 584 10.65 -30.57 -19.83
N SER A 585 9.90 -29.85 -20.66
CA SER A 585 10.11 -29.77 -22.12
C SER A 585 11.03 -28.61 -22.54
N LEU A 586 11.64 -27.89 -21.59
CA LEU A 586 12.63 -26.84 -21.87
C LEU A 586 14.06 -27.36 -21.74
N VAL A 587 14.98 -26.75 -22.47
CA VAL A 587 16.42 -26.97 -22.28
C VAL A 587 16.81 -26.49 -20.88
N SER A 588 17.44 -27.38 -20.10
CA SER A 588 18.03 -27.01 -18.81
C SER A 588 19.49 -26.61 -18.98
N ASN A 589 19.84 -25.44 -18.43
CA ASN A 589 21.20 -24.92 -18.41
C ASN A 589 21.57 -24.53 -16.96
N GLY A 590 22.67 -25.08 -16.44
CA GLY A 590 23.19 -24.72 -15.11
C GLY A 590 22.23 -24.98 -13.95
N GLY A 591 21.35 -26.00 -14.05
CA GLY A 591 20.34 -26.30 -13.04
C GLY A 591 19.06 -25.46 -13.12
N GLY A 592 18.96 -24.55 -14.09
CA GLY A 592 17.78 -23.72 -14.33
C GLY A 592 17.30 -23.78 -15.78
N TYR A 593 16.44 -22.82 -16.12
CA TYR A 593 15.86 -22.62 -17.44
C TYR A 593 15.99 -21.16 -17.86
N ASP A 594 16.32 -20.95 -19.13
CA ASP A 594 16.54 -19.62 -19.70
C ASP A 594 15.24 -19.04 -20.24
N MET A 595 15.11 -17.72 -20.12
CA MET A 595 14.13 -16.93 -20.85
C MET A 595 14.80 -15.73 -21.52
N TYR A 596 14.27 -15.33 -22.67
CA TYR A 596 14.79 -14.20 -23.45
C TYR A 596 13.70 -13.18 -23.74
N ILE A 597 13.99 -11.90 -23.52
CA ILE A 597 13.07 -10.81 -23.82
C ILE A 597 13.78 -9.79 -24.69
N TRP A 598 13.14 -9.41 -25.80
CA TRP A 598 13.64 -8.35 -26.66
C TRP A 598 13.68 -7.01 -25.91
N ASN A 599 14.85 -6.39 -25.83
CA ASN A 599 15.03 -5.03 -25.37
C ASN A 599 15.33 -4.13 -26.56
N GLN A 600 14.35 -3.32 -26.94
CA GLN A 600 14.45 -2.43 -28.07
C GLN A 600 15.56 -1.37 -27.93
N THR A 601 15.73 -0.80 -26.73
CA THR A 601 16.79 0.20 -26.46
C THR A 601 18.17 -0.39 -26.69
N ALA A 602 18.37 -1.66 -26.29
CA ALA A 602 19.60 -2.38 -26.54
C ALA A 602 19.72 -2.86 -28.00
N SER A 603 18.60 -2.96 -28.73
CA SER A 603 18.51 -3.70 -29.99
C SER A 603 19.06 -5.12 -29.84
N ASN A 604 18.82 -5.76 -28.68
CA ASN A 604 19.34 -7.07 -28.33
C ASN A 604 18.39 -7.79 -27.36
N PHE A 605 18.59 -9.09 -27.15
CA PHE A 605 17.83 -9.86 -26.16
C PHE A 605 18.48 -9.73 -24.78
N GLY A 606 17.67 -9.39 -23.78
CA GLY A 606 18.01 -9.65 -22.39
C GLY A 606 17.65 -11.07 -22.00
N THR A 607 18.43 -11.65 -21.09
CA THR A 607 18.23 -13.03 -20.64
C THR A 607 18.18 -13.11 -19.12
N PHE A 608 17.50 -14.14 -18.61
CA PHE A 608 17.54 -14.53 -17.21
C PHE A 608 17.45 -16.05 -17.10
N ASN A 609 18.20 -16.64 -16.18
CA ASN A 609 18.15 -18.07 -15.88
C ASN A 609 17.50 -18.29 -14.50
N SER A 610 16.56 -19.24 -14.39
CA SER A 610 15.82 -19.48 -13.13
C SER A 610 16.69 -19.93 -11.94
N ALA A 611 17.92 -20.37 -12.17
CA ALA A 611 18.90 -20.69 -11.13
C ALA A 611 19.85 -19.52 -10.78
N GLY A 612 19.84 -18.44 -11.57
CA GLY A 612 20.69 -17.26 -11.35
C GLY A 612 20.05 -16.20 -10.45
N THR A 613 20.78 -15.12 -10.20
CA THR A 613 20.32 -13.98 -9.37
C THR A 613 19.99 -12.73 -10.17
N THR A 614 20.57 -12.57 -11.36
CA THR A 614 20.46 -11.35 -12.17
C THR A 614 20.25 -11.65 -13.64
N GLY A 615 19.80 -10.66 -14.41
CA GLY A 615 19.59 -10.76 -15.85
C GLY A 615 20.33 -9.67 -16.63
N THR A 616 20.34 -9.80 -17.95
CA THR A 616 20.97 -8.85 -18.89
C THR A 616 19.94 -7.96 -19.59
N ASN A 617 20.40 -6.83 -20.12
CA ASN A 617 19.62 -5.88 -20.91
C ASN A 617 18.27 -5.54 -20.24
N SER A 618 18.32 -5.19 -18.95
CA SER A 618 17.15 -4.82 -18.11
C SER A 618 16.10 -5.92 -17.92
N VAL A 619 16.40 -7.17 -18.29
CA VAL A 619 15.54 -8.33 -18.00
C VAL A 619 15.79 -8.79 -16.56
N THR A 620 14.71 -9.08 -15.84
CA THR A 620 14.73 -9.52 -14.44
C THR A 620 14.01 -10.86 -14.32
N GLN A 621 14.00 -11.47 -13.12
CA GLN A 621 13.19 -12.67 -12.88
C GLN A 621 11.68 -12.47 -13.08
N TYR A 622 11.20 -11.23 -13.01
CA TYR A 622 9.78 -10.92 -13.15
C TYR A 622 9.46 -10.59 -14.60
N ILE A 623 8.50 -11.33 -15.16
CA ILE A 623 7.96 -11.08 -16.51
C ILE A 623 6.69 -10.24 -16.34
N PRO A 624 6.66 -8.95 -16.76
CA PRO A 624 5.53 -8.06 -16.55
C PRO A 624 4.21 -8.57 -17.17
N PRO A 625 3.04 -8.08 -16.72
CA PRO A 625 1.75 -8.42 -17.34
C PRO A 625 1.81 -8.23 -18.85
N MET A 626 1.23 -9.13 -19.62
CA MET A 626 1.15 -9.05 -21.10
C MET A 626 2.52 -9.05 -21.82
N GLN A 627 3.62 -9.41 -21.17
CA GLN A 627 4.95 -9.47 -21.79
C GLN A 627 5.15 -10.81 -22.50
N GLY A 628 5.59 -10.78 -23.76
CA GLY A 628 6.07 -11.96 -24.48
C GLY A 628 7.54 -12.26 -24.18
N PHE A 629 7.94 -13.52 -24.21
CA PHE A 629 9.33 -13.95 -23.99
C PHE A 629 9.60 -15.26 -24.72
N PHE A 630 10.85 -15.46 -25.14
CA PHE A 630 11.28 -16.71 -25.75
C PHE A 630 11.74 -17.72 -24.70
N VAL A 631 11.47 -18.98 -24.98
CA VAL A 631 12.03 -20.15 -24.31
C VAL A 631 12.56 -21.12 -25.35
N ILE A 632 13.52 -21.97 -24.98
CA ILE A 632 14.06 -23.00 -25.88
C ILE A 632 13.57 -24.37 -25.44
N ALA A 633 12.80 -25.03 -26.30
CA ALA A 633 12.31 -26.37 -26.11
C ALA A 633 13.45 -27.40 -26.26
N SER A 634 13.49 -28.40 -25.37
CA SER A 634 14.37 -29.56 -25.52
C SER A 634 13.80 -30.56 -26.51
N ASP A 635 12.47 -30.70 -26.54
CA ASP A 635 11.64 -31.54 -27.41
C ASP A 635 10.23 -30.92 -27.56
N ASN A 636 9.41 -31.45 -28.47
CA ASN A 636 7.99 -31.10 -28.54
C ASN A 636 7.29 -31.43 -27.22
N GLY A 637 6.53 -30.48 -26.66
CA GLY A 637 5.87 -30.67 -25.38
C GLY A 637 5.06 -29.45 -24.95
N ASN A 638 4.98 -29.24 -23.63
CA ASN A 638 4.23 -28.15 -23.04
C ASN A 638 5.05 -27.38 -22.01
N LEU A 639 4.90 -26.06 -22.00
CA LEU A 639 5.19 -25.20 -20.86
C LEU A 639 3.89 -24.96 -20.10
N VAL A 640 3.85 -25.31 -18.82
CA VAL A 640 2.65 -25.12 -17.98
C VAL A 640 2.95 -24.13 -16.87
N MET A 641 2.01 -23.24 -16.62
CA MET A 641 2.03 -22.31 -15.49
C MET A 641 0.66 -22.18 -14.82
N ASP A 642 0.58 -22.17 -13.48
CA ASP A 642 -0.67 -21.93 -12.74
C ASP A 642 -0.64 -20.60 -11.96
N ASN A 643 -1.69 -20.29 -11.21
CA ASN A 643 -1.78 -19.03 -10.46
C ASN A 643 -0.67 -18.81 -9.41
N ASN A 644 0.06 -19.85 -8.97
CA ASN A 644 1.13 -19.72 -7.97
C ASN A 644 2.35 -18.96 -8.49
N VAL A 645 2.47 -18.74 -9.80
CA VAL A 645 3.57 -17.94 -10.36
C VAL A 645 3.29 -16.43 -10.33
N ARG A 646 2.06 -16.01 -10.02
CA ARG A 646 1.60 -14.61 -10.14
C ARG A 646 2.11 -13.75 -8.99
N VAL A 647 2.71 -12.62 -9.32
CA VAL A 647 3.22 -11.63 -8.36
C VAL A 647 2.93 -10.22 -8.83
N HIS A 648 3.01 -9.25 -7.91
CA HIS A 648 2.91 -7.84 -8.26
C HIS A 648 4.26 -7.24 -8.69
N ASP A 649 5.38 -7.79 -8.21
CA ASP A 649 6.73 -7.32 -8.51
C ASP A 649 7.00 -7.24 -10.02
N GLY A 650 7.65 -6.16 -10.46
CA GLY A 650 7.95 -5.92 -11.88
C GLY A 650 6.79 -5.45 -12.74
N ALA A 651 5.53 -5.39 -12.25
CA ALA A 651 4.39 -5.05 -13.10
C ALA A 651 4.46 -3.63 -13.69
N SER A 652 5.02 -2.68 -12.92
CA SER A 652 5.22 -1.29 -13.33
C SER A 652 6.48 -1.04 -14.15
N ASN A 653 7.31 -2.06 -14.32
CA ASN A 653 8.67 -1.97 -14.83
C ASN A 653 8.79 -2.71 -16.15
N TRP A 654 8.08 -2.24 -17.18
CA TRP A 654 8.27 -2.78 -18.53
C TRP A 654 9.73 -2.54 -18.97
N LEU A 655 10.59 -3.54 -18.75
CA LEU A 655 12.04 -3.55 -18.98
C LEU A 655 12.77 -2.31 -18.42
N LYS A 656 12.62 -2.03 -17.12
CA LYS A 656 13.37 -0.95 -16.43
C LYS A 656 14.54 -1.50 -15.64
N ASN A 657 15.66 -0.75 -15.63
CA ASN A 657 16.87 -1.10 -14.89
C ASN A 657 16.57 -1.39 -13.41
N THR A 658 17.08 -2.51 -12.93
CA THR A 658 17.13 -2.86 -11.50
C THR A 658 18.59 -2.87 -11.04
N GLU A 659 18.79 -2.55 -9.77
CA GLU A 659 20.07 -2.71 -9.08
C GLU A 659 20.58 -4.16 -9.25
N THR A 660 21.86 -4.30 -9.53
CA THR A 660 22.57 -5.58 -9.55
C THR A 660 22.68 -6.10 -8.11
N THR A 661 22.41 -7.39 -7.90
CA THR A 661 22.57 -8.02 -6.59
C THR A 661 23.34 -9.34 -6.72
N GLY A 662 24.36 -9.51 -5.88
CA GLY A 662 25.21 -10.70 -5.83
C GLY A 662 26.66 -10.44 -6.25
N ASN A 663 27.50 -11.44 -6.02
CA ASN A 663 28.91 -11.42 -6.43
C ASN A 663 28.98 -11.62 -7.95
N ILE A 664 28.95 -10.52 -8.70
CA ILE A 664 28.93 -10.54 -10.16
C ILE A 664 29.95 -9.58 -10.76
N LEU A 665 30.35 -9.87 -12.01
CA LEU A 665 30.94 -8.89 -12.93
C LEU A 665 30.00 -8.74 -14.11
N LYS A 666 29.42 -7.55 -14.28
CA LYS A 666 28.66 -7.17 -15.48
C LYS A 666 29.57 -6.43 -16.45
N ILE A 667 29.48 -6.82 -17.72
CA ILE A 667 30.20 -6.24 -18.84
C ILE A 667 29.17 -5.73 -19.84
N SER A 668 29.03 -4.42 -19.95
CA SER A 668 28.14 -3.78 -20.91
C SER A 668 28.96 -3.25 -22.08
N VAL A 669 28.49 -3.43 -23.31
CA VAL A 669 29.04 -2.80 -24.51
C VAL A 669 28.01 -1.86 -25.12
N THR A 670 28.44 -0.67 -25.53
CA THR A 670 27.59 0.30 -26.24
C THR A 670 28.31 0.79 -27.49
N SER A 671 27.58 0.84 -28.62
CA SER A 671 28.05 1.50 -29.84
C SER A 671 27.97 3.02 -29.68
N GLU A 672 29.06 3.72 -30.00
CA GLU A 672 29.10 5.19 -29.97
C GLU A 672 28.33 5.82 -31.14
N GLU A 673 28.08 5.05 -32.20
CA GLU A 673 27.29 5.42 -33.36
C GLU A 673 25.80 5.08 -33.24
N ASN A 674 25.33 4.66 -32.05
CA ASN A 674 23.95 4.29 -31.75
C ASN A 674 23.43 3.04 -32.49
N TYR A 675 24.29 2.06 -32.76
CA TYR A 675 23.83 0.76 -33.30
C TYR A 675 23.20 -0.17 -32.25
N GLY A 676 23.20 0.21 -30.98
CA GLY A 676 22.65 -0.55 -29.86
C GLY A 676 23.68 -0.84 -28.77
N SER A 677 23.32 -1.73 -27.87
CA SER A 677 24.13 -2.16 -26.73
C SER A 677 23.88 -3.63 -26.41
N ASP A 678 24.77 -4.24 -25.64
CA ASP A 678 24.58 -5.59 -25.14
C ASP A 678 25.26 -5.79 -23.78
N GLU A 679 24.88 -6.83 -23.06
CA GLU A 679 25.39 -7.13 -21.73
C GLU A 679 25.73 -8.61 -21.59
N ALA A 680 26.87 -8.87 -20.94
CA ALA A 680 27.27 -10.19 -20.47
C ALA A 680 27.60 -10.15 -18.96
N ILE A 681 27.31 -11.24 -18.25
CA ILE A 681 27.49 -11.31 -16.79
C ILE A 681 28.27 -12.57 -16.41
N LEU A 682 29.27 -12.40 -15.56
CA LEU A 682 29.86 -13.48 -14.77
C LEU A 682 29.19 -13.49 -13.40
N GLU A 683 28.55 -14.60 -13.07
CA GLU A 683 27.92 -14.81 -11.76
C GLU A 683 28.73 -15.85 -10.99
N PHE A 684 29.28 -15.45 -9.84
CA PHE A 684 30.14 -16.30 -9.01
C PHE A 684 29.34 -17.07 -7.96
N ASP A 685 30.03 -17.90 -7.17
CA ASP A 685 29.50 -18.66 -6.03
C ASP A 685 28.46 -19.74 -6.41
N HIS A 686 28.52 -20.25 -7.65
CA HIS A 686 27.73 -21.40 -8.09
C HIS A 686 28.41 -22.74 -7.74
N GLU A 687 27.65 -23.80 -7.53
CA GLU A 687 28.21 -25.14 -7.24
C GLU A 687 29.04 -25.74 -8.40
N SER A 688 28.89 -25.19 -9.62
CA SER A 688 29.60 -25.64 -10.81
C SER A 688 29.95 -24.47 -11.72
N THR A 689 31.04 -24.62 -12.47
CA THR A 689 31.40 -23.72 -13.58
C THR A 689 30.66 -24.06 -14.89
N ILE A 690 29.81 -25.10 -14.88
CA ILE A 690 29.04 -25.54 -16.05
C ILE A 690 27.67 -24.81 -16.07
N GLY A 691 27.34 -24.19 -17.20
CA GLY A 691 26.02 -23.60 -17.43
C GLY A 691 25.95 -22.08 -17.22
N GLY A 692 24.74 -21.59 -17.00
CA GLY A 692 24.38 -20.17 -17.07
C GLY A 692 23.25 -19.95 -18.09
N ALA A 693 23.07 -18.71 -18.55
CA ALA A 693 22.10 -18.36 -19.58
C ALA A 693 22.74 -18.29 -20.97
N ALA A 694 22.34 -19.19 -21.87
CA ALA A 694 22.89 -19.25 -23.22
C ALA A 694 22.59 -17.95 -23.99
N LYS A 695 23.46 -17.53 -24.92
CA LYS A 695 23.27 -16.29 -25.69
C LYS A 695 22.19 -16.48 -26.76
N MET A 696 21.21 -15.59 -26.79
CA MET A 696 20.35 -15.36 -27.95
C MET A 696 20.85 -14.11 -28.67
N PHE A 697 21.34 -14.29 -29.90
CA PHE A 697 21.88 -13.18 -30.69
C PHE A 697 20.77 -12.29 -31.23
N SER A 698 21.07 -10.99 -31.36
CA SER A 698 20.14 -10.03 -31.93
C SER A 698 19.76 -10.38 -33.37
N PHE A 699 18.51 -10.09 -33.73
CA PHE A 699 18.06 -10.15 -35.11
C PHE A 699 18.41 -8.88 -35.90
N VAL A 700 18.92 -7.84 -35.23
CA VAL A 700 19.42 -6.61 -35.86
C VAL A 700 20.90 -6.82 -36.20
N PRO A 701 21.30 -6.95 -37.48
CA PRO A 701 22.65 -7.34 -37.84
C PRO A 701 23.73 -6.32 -37.43
N THR A 702 23.35 -5.05 -37.30
CA THR A 702 24.26 -3.97 -36.91
C THR A 702 24.46 -3.87 -35.39
N ALA A 703 23.64 -4.54 -34.58
CA ALA A 703 23.74 -4.45 -33.13
C ALA A 703 25.00 -5.19 -32.62
N PRO A 704 25.76 -4.60 -31.68
CA PRO A 704 26.91 -5.29 -31.11
C PRO A 704 26.46 -6.50 -30.30
N SER A 705 27.33 -7.51 -30.21
CA SER A 705 27.12 -8.68 -29.34
C SER A 705 28.32 -8.91 -28.45
N ILE A 706 28.09 -9.00 -27.14
CA ILE A 706 29.09 -9.43 -26.15
C ILE A 706 28.64 -10.72 -25.50
N TYR A 707 29.54 -11.69 -25.41
CA TYR A 707 29.21 -13.01 -24.88
C TYR A 707 30.44 -13.73 -24.31
N LEU A 708 30.17 -14.81 -23.58
CA LEU A 708 31.14 -15.55 -22.81
C LEU A 708 31.26 -16.96 -23.38
N PRO A 709 32.27 -17.23 -24.23
CA PRO A 709 32.46 -18.56 -24.80
C PRO A 709 32.91 -19.53 -23.70
N LYS A 710 32.14 -20.61 -23.51
CA LYS A 710 32.43 -21.65 -22.51
C LYS A 710 31.95 -23.02 -23.00
N GLN A 711 32.85 -23.99 -23.07
CA GLN A 711 32.54 -25.39 -23.46
C GLN A 711 31.77 -25.49 -24.79
N SER A 712 32.24 -24.76 -25.81
CA SER A 712 31.65 -24.71 -27.16
C SER A 712 30.23 -24.14 -27.22
N LYS A 713 29.81 -23.36 -26.21
CA LYS A 713 28.58 -22.59 -26.19
C LYS A 713 28.87 -21.13 -25.83
N ASP A 714 28.01 -20.24 -26.31
CA ASP A 714 28.08 -18.82 -26.00
C ASP A 714 27.03 -18.49 -24.94
N TYR A 715 27.43 -17.72 -23.92
CA TYR A 715 26.57 -17.33 -22.81
C TYR A 715 26.45 -15.82 -22.70
N SER A 716 25.25 -15.33 -22.43
CA SER A 716 25.04 -13.98 -21.90
C SER A 716 25.27 -13.93 -20.39
N ILE A 717 25.03 -15.05 -19.68
CA ILE A 717 25.34 -15.16 -18.25
C ILE A 717 26.10 -16.46 -18.04
N SER A 718 27.29 -16.39 -17.48
CA SER A 718 28.10 -17.57 -17.17
C SER A 718 28.14 -17.79 -15.66
N PHE A 719 27.70 -18.97 -15.22
CA PHE A 719 27.86 -19.41 -13.84
C PHE A 719 29.27 -19.92 -13.60
N LEU A 720 29.91 -19.39 -12.56
CA LEU A 720 31.26 -19.71 -12.11
C LEU A 720 31.22 -20.04 -10.61
N ASN A 721 32.09 -20.95 -10.18
CA ASN A 721 32.13 -21.36 -8.78
C ASN A 721 32.88 -20.41 -7.86
N SER A 722 34.02 -19.91 -8.30
CA SER A 722 34.79 -18.90 -7.59
C SER A 722 35.73 -18.16 -8.54
N ILE A 723 36.17 -16.98 -8.11
CA ILE A 723 37.17 -16.20 -8.84
C ILE A 723 38.51 -16.98 -8.92
N SER A 724 38.95 -17.62 -7.83
CA SER A 724 40.26 -18.27 -7.77
C SER A 724 40.40 -19.49 -8.68
N GLU A 725 39.28 -20.14 -9.03
CA GLU A 725 39.27 -21.25 -9.99
C GLU A 725 39.05 -20.78 -11.43
N ASN A 726 38.66 -19.53 -11.64
CA ASN A 726 38.37 -18.94 -12.95
C ASN A 726 39.19 -17.65 -13.14
N ASN A 727 40.50 -17.73 -12.92
CA ASN A 727 41.40 -16.56 -12.92
C ASN A 727 41.53 -15.84 -14.26
N ILE A 728 41.18 -16.51 -15.37
CA ILE A 728 41.15 -15.93 -16.71
C ILE A 728 39.83 -16.34 -17.34
N VAL A 729 39.04 -15.36 -17.80
CA VAL A 729 37.76 -15.61 -18.47
C VAL A 729 37.78 -14.96 -19.85
N PRO A 730 37.60 -15.74 -20.94
CA PRO A 730 37.49 -15.17 -22.28
C PRO A 730 36.16 -14.43 -22.44
N VAL A 731 36.21 -13.30 -23.12
CA VAL A 731 35.06 -12.47 -23.46
C VAL A 731 35.11 -12.18 -24.95
N SER A 732 34.06 -12.59 -25.66
CA SER A 732 33.95 -12.37 -27.09
C SER A 732 33.11 -11.14 -27.40
N PHE A 733 33.52 -10.42 -28.43
CA PHE A 733 32.84 -9.22 -28.91
C PHE A 733 32.69 -9.26 -30.42
N GLN A 734 31.47 -9.04 -30.92
CA GLN A 734 31.19 -8.87 -32.34
C GLN A 734 30.59 -7.49 -32.57
N ALA A 735 31.18 -6.72 -33.48
CA ALA A 735 30.82 -5.32 -33.71
C ALA A 735 29.41 -5.15 -34.32
N GLY A 736 29.03 -6.00 -35.28
CA GLY A 736 27.79 -5.85 -36.05
C GLY A 736 27.87 -4.74 -37.12
N ALA A 737 28.55 -3.62 -36.81
CA ALA A 737 28.92 -2.57 -37.75
C ALA A 737 30.34 -2.05 -37.50
N ASP A 738 31.00 -1.48 -38.51
CA ASP A 738 32.27 -0.79 -38.31
C ASP A 738 32.04 0.47 -37.45
N GLY A 739 32.80 0.65 -36.38
CA GLY A 739 32.57 1.78 -35.47
C GLY A 739 33.41 1.76 -34.20
N ASN A 740 33.05 2.65 -33.28
CA ASN A 740 33.65 2.76 -31.96
C ASN A 740 32.69 2.22 -30.90
N TYR A 741 33.26 1.54 -29.93
CA TYR A 741 32.53 0.85 -28.89
C TYR A 741 33.17 1.16 -27.54
N THR A 742 32.33 1.25 -26.52
CA THR A 742 32.78 1.39 -25.15
C THR A 742 32.28 0.22 -24.32
N LEU A 743 33.22 -0.50 -23.69
CA LEU A 743 32.93 -1.43 -22.60
C LEU A 743 32.81 -0.68 -21.28
N ILE A 744 31.85 -1.08 -20.46
CA ILE A 744 31.66 -0.62 -19.09
C ILE A 744 31.62 -1.87 -18.20
N PHE A 745 32.39 -1.84 -17.11
CA PHE A 745 32.52 -2.94 -16.17
C PHE A 745 31.91 -2.54 -14.84
N ASP A 746 30.92 -3.28 -14.39
CA ASP A 746 30.28 -3.10 -13.09
C ASP A 746 30.56 -4.32 -12.21
N PHE A 747 31.28 -4.10 -11.13
CA PHE A 747 31.73 -5.11 -10.19
C PHE A 747 31.88 -4.50 -8.79
N ASP A 748 31.63 -5.33 -7.78
CA ASP A 748 31.85 -4.99 -6.39
C ASP A 748 33.36 -4.96 -6.04
N SER A 749 33.72 -5.08 -4.76
CA SER A 749 35.11 -5.10 -4.31
C SER A 749 35.86 -6.36 -4.79
N LEU A 750 36.55 -6.26 -5.93
CA LEU A 750 37.54 -7.24 -6.39
C LEU A 750 38.97 -6.82 -6.01
N ASP A 751 39.79 -7.76 -5.55
CA ASP A 751 41.19 -7.48 -5.19
C ASP A 751 42.02 -7.10 -6.42
N TYR A 752 41.82 -7.82 -7.52
CA TYR A 752 42.52 -7.64 -8.78
C TYR A 752 41.56 -7.90 -9.95
N ILE A 753 41.57 -7.01 -10.94
CA ILE A 753 40.85 -7.20 -12.20
C ILE A 753 41.54 -6.43 -13.32
N GLN A 754 41.86 -7.12 -14.42
CA GLN A 754 42.42 -6.52 -15.63
C GLN A 754 41.69 -7.02 -16.89
N LEU A 755 41.59 -6.14 -17.88
CA LEU A 755 41.18 -6.48 -19.24
C LEU A 755 42.42 -6.63 -20.11
N LEU A 756 42.58 -7.75 -20.80
CA LEU A 756 43.51 -7.91 -21.91
C LEU A 756 42.75 -7.73 -23.23
N ASP A 757 43.17 -6.78 -24.07
CA ASP A 757 42.73 -6.68 -25.47
C ASP A 757 43.74 -7.44 -26.34
N LYS A 758 43.34 -8.59 -26.87
CA LYS A 758 44.18 -9.49 -27.67
C LYS A 758 44.54 -8.91 -29.04
N THR A 759 43.78 -7.93 -29.52
CA THR A 759 44.07 -7.24 -30.78
C THR A 759 45.26 -6.30 -30.63
N THR A 760 45.36 -5.58 -29.51
CA THR A 760 46.46 -4.65 -29.21
C THR A 760 47.57 -5.29 -28.36
N ASN A 761 47.28 -6.42 -27.74
CA ASN A 761 48.09 -7.10 -26.72
C ASN A 761 48.40 -6.22 -25.49
N LEU A 762 47.47 -5.33 -25.13
CA LEU A 762 47.60 -4.41 -23.99
C LEU A 762 46.68 -4.83 -22.84
N LYS A 763 47.18 -4.64 -21.62
CA LYS A 763 46.44 -4.89 -20.38
C LYS A 763 46.00 -3.59 -19.73
N TYR A 764 44.76 -3.54 -19.27
CA TYR A 764 44.12 -2.38 -18.67
C TYR A 764 43.62 -2.74 -17.28
N ASN A 765 43.99 -1.94 -16.27
CA ASN A 765 43.52 -2.13 -14.91
C ASN A 765 42.12 -1.55 -14.73
N LEU A 766 41.12 -2.42 -14.58
CA LEU A 766 39.72 -2.00 -14.50
C LEU A 766 39.37 -1.32 -13.18
N LYS A 767 40.25 -1.40 -12.16
CA LYS A 767 40.10 -0.64 -10.90
C LYS A 767 40.47 0.83 -11.05
N ASP A 768 41.34 1.17 -12.01
CA ASP A 768 41.72 2.56 -12.27
C ASP A 768 40.69 3.26 -13.16
N ALA A 769 40.20 2.54 -14.18
CA ALA A 769 39.16 2.98 -15.08
C ALA A 769 38.25 1.79 -15.46
N PRO A 770 37.00 1.72 -14.95
CA PRO A 770 36.07 0.63 -15.24
C PRO A 770 35.37 0.79 -16.60
N HIS A 771 36.05 1.39 -17.58
CA HIS A 771 35.57 1.55 -18.94
C HIS A 771 36.73 1.42 -19.94
N PHE A 772 36.43 0.94 -21.15
CA PHE A 772 37.40 0.76 -22.21
C PHE A 772 36.79 1.07 -23.57
N SER A 773 37.27 2.11 -24.24
CA SER A 773 36.82 2.51 -25.58
C SER A 773 37.78 2.01 -26.64
N PHE A 774 37.24 1.50 -27.75
CA PHE A 774 38.01 0.87 -28.82
C PHE A 774 37.26 0.92 -30.15
N SER A 775 37.99 0.84 -31.26
CA SER A 775 37.40 0.65 -32.59
C SER A 775 37.36 -0.83 -32.96
N ALA A 776 36.33 -1.23 -33.72
CA ALA A 776 36.20 -2.58 -34.25
C ALA A 776 35.56 -2.57 -35.64
N LEU A 777 35.95 -3.55 -36.45
CA LEU A 777 35.38 -3.85 -37.76
C LEU A 777 34.46 -5.08 -37.67
N VAL A 778 33.49 -5.20 -38.57
CA VAL A 778 32.62 -6.38 -38.67
C VAL A 778 33.41 -7.68 -38.86
N GLU A 779 34.54 -7.61 -39.58
CA GLU A 779 35.41 -8.74 -39.90
C GLU A 779 36.45 -9.06 -38.82
N ASP A 780 36.50 -8.28 -37.73
CA ASP A 780 37.43 -8.56 -36.63
C ASP A 780 37.09 -9.89 -35.96
N ASN A 781 38.12 -10.61 -35.50
CA ASN A 781 37.93 -11.84 -34.75
C ASN A 781 37.16 -11.55 -33.45
N SER A 782 36.10 -12.31 -33.19
CA SER A 782 35.27 -12.11 -32.00
C SER A 782 35.99 -12.50 -30.69
N ASP A 783 37.01 -13.35 -30.73
CA ASP A 783 37.86 -13.69 -29.59
C ASP A 783 38.88 -12.57 -29.29
N ARG A 784 38.37 -11.48 -28.71
CA ARG A 784 39.12 -10.24 -28.53
C ARG A 784 39.59 -9.99 -27.10
N PHE A 785 38.80 -10.32 -26.08
CA PHE A 785 39.05 -9.87 -24.72
C PHE A 785 39.26 -11.03 -23.75
N GLU A 786 40.07 -10.81 -22.72
CA GLU A 786 40.14 -11.67 -21.54
C GLU A 786 40.07 -10.85 -20.26
N ILE A 787 39.32 -11.33 -19.28
CA ILE A 787 39.30 -10.77 -17.92
C ILE A 787 40.22 -11.60 -17.03
N HIS A 788 41.18 -10.93 -16.39
CA HIS A 788 42.18 -11.53 -15.52
C HIS A 788 41.91 -11.12 -14.07
N PHE A 789 41.66 -12.08 -13.20
CA PHE A 789 41.38 -11.87 -11.76
C PHE A 789 42.59 -12.11 -10.85
N SER A 790 43.74 -12.48 -11.42
CA SER A 790 45.01 -12.56 -10.73
C SER A 790 46.12 -12.06 -11.64
N PRO A 791 47.24 -11.57 -11.09
CA PRO A 791 48.40 -11.24 -11.91
C PRO A 791 48.93 -12.51 -12.56
N VAL A 792 48.69 -12.65 -13.86
CA VAL A 792 49.40 -13.66 -14.66
C VAL A 792 50.89 -13.31 -14.67
N GLY A 793 51.72 -14.35 -14.51
CA GLY A 793 53.17 -14.21 -14.39
C GLY A 793 53.78 -13.29 -15.44
N ILE A 794 54.81 -12.55 -15.01
CA ILE A 794 55.57 -11.57 -15.77
C ILE A 794 55.98 -12.16 -17.12
N GLU A 795 55.24 -11.86 -18.17
CA GLU A 795 55.88 -11.63 -19.46
C GLU A 795 56.49 -10.23 -19.31
N GLU A 796 57.82 -10.18 -19.20
CA GLU A 796 58.55 -8.94 -19.32
C GLU A 796 58.04 -8.26 -20.59
N SER A 797 57.45 -7.09 -20.44
CA SER A 797 57.34 -6.17 -21.56
C SER A 797 58.71 -6.12 -22.20
N THR A 798 58.81 -6.51 -23.47
CA THR A 798 59.99 -6.25 -24.29
C THR A 798 60.04 -4.75 -24.56
N GLU A 799 60.27 -3.95 -23.51
CA GLU A 799 60.82 -2.62 -23.68
C GLU A 799 62.28 -2.79 -24.09
N LEU A 800 62.57 -2.38 -25.32
CA LEU A 800 63.87 -2.37 -25.99
C LEU A 800 64.90 -1.43 -25.32
N ASN A 801 65.07 -1.46 -24.00
CA ASN A 801 66.01 -0.61 -23.25
C ASN A 801 66.79 -1.34 -22.15
N GLN A 802 67.23 -2.59 -22.39
CA GLN A 802 68.20 -3.23 -21.51
C GLN A 802 69.59 -2.59 -21.65
N ILE A 803 69.94 -1.69 -20.72
CA ILE A 803 71.34 -1.35 -20.42
C ILE A 803 71.99 -2.58 -19.80
N ASN A 804 73.06 -3.09 -20.41
CA ASN A 804 73.82 -4.27 -19.99
C ASN A 804 75.29 -3.91 -19.75
N ALA A 805 75.88 -4.49 -18.69
CA ALA A 805 77.30 -4.36 -18.39
C ALA A 805 77.88 -5.72 -17.99
N TYR A 806 79.05 -6.07 -18.53
CA TYR A 806 79.74 -7.32 -18.24
C TYR A 806 81.26 -7.13 -18.25
N VAL A 807 81.99 -8.07 -17.66
CA VAL A 807 83.45 -8.03 -17.60
C VAL A 807 84.02 -9.20 -18.38
N TYR A 808 85.00 -8.92 -19.24
CA TYR A 808 85.74 -9.93 -19.99
C TYR A 808 87.22 -9.54 -20.10
N ASN A 809 88.14 -10.45 -19.77
CA ASN A 809 89.59 -10.21 -19.71
C ASN A 809 89.97 -8.92 -18.95
N ASN A 810 89.44 -8.75 -17.72
CA ASN A 810 89.64 -7.60 -16.82
C ASN A 810 89.23 -6.23 -17.42
N ASN A 811 88.43 -6.24 -18.49
CA ASN A 811 87.83 -5.05 -19.06
C ASN A 811 86.34 -5.03 -18.80
N LEU A 812 85.82 -3.90 -18.32
CA LEU A 812 84.40 -3.65 -18.21
C LEU A 812 83.85 -3.19 -19.56
N TYR A 813 82.81 -3.86 -20.04
CA TYR A 813 82.04 -3.50 -21.21
C TYR A 813 80.65 -3.04 -20.77
N VAL A 814 80.24 -1.86 -21.20
CA VAL A 814 78.93 -1.28 -20.88
C VAL A 814 78.24 -0.86 -22.16
N GLN A 815 77.10 -1.48 -22.46
CA GLN A 815 76.23 -1.05 -23.53
C GLN A 815 75.36 0.11 -23.04
N ASN A 816 75.70 1.33 -23.45
CA ASN A 816 74.93 2.52 -23.13
C ASN A 816 73.91 2.81 -24.23
N ASN A 817 72.62 2.67 -23.93
CA ASN A 817 71.54 3.04 -24.85
C ASN A 817 70.84 4.36 -24.44
N LEU A 818 71.38 5.09 -23.44
CA LEU A 818 70.74 6.28 -22.85
C LEU A 818 71.25 7.64 -23.38
N GLY A 819 72.17 7.67 -24.35
CA GLY A 819 72.79 8.92 -24.81
C GLY A 819 73.84 9.42 -23.82
N GLU A 820 73.73 10.68 -23.35
CA GLU A 820 74.63 11.19 -22.31
C GLU A 820 74.30 10.55 -20.94
N ALA A 821 75.25 9.82 -20.36
CA ALA A 821 75.06 9.13 -19.10
C ALA A 821 76.36 9.08 -18.28
N GLN A 822 76.26 9.22 -16.97
CA GLN A 822 77.37 9.01 -16.06
C GLN A 822 77.49 7.51 -15.74
N ILE A 823 78.63 6.91 -16.05
CA ILE A 823 79.00 5.59 -15.55
C ILE A 823 79.78 5.75 -14.24
N SER A 824 79.47 4.93 -13.25
CA SER A 824 80.21 4.83 -11.98
C SER A 824 80.39 3.36 -11.58
N LEU A 825 81.56 3.01 -11.04
CA LEU A 825 81.83 1.67 -10.51
C LEU A 825 82.04 1.76 -8.99
N TYR A 826 81.36 0.90 -8.23
CA TYR A 826 81.47 0.83 -6.78
C TYR A 826 81.95 -0.55 -6.33
N ASP A 827 82.75 -0.61 -5.28
CA ASP A 827 82.98 -1.87 -4.56
C ASP A 827 81.77 -2.27 -3.69
N ILE A 828 81.79 -3.47 -3.11
CA ILE A 828 80.67 -3.96 -2.28
C ILE A 828 80.46 -3.16 -0.99
N GLN A 829 81.46 -2.39 -0.54
CA GLN A 829 81.35 -1.49 0.59
C GLN A 829 80.77 -0.11 0.18
N GLY A 830 80.44 0.08 -1.09
CA GLY A 830 79.84 1.31 -1.62
C GLY A 830 80.85 2.42 -1.92
N ARG A 831 82.16 2.13 -1.89
CA ARG A 831 83.19 3.11 -2.27
C ARG A 831 83.25 3.23 -3.79
N GLN A 832 83.21 4.46 -4.30
CA GLN A 832 83.29 4.71 -5.73
C GLN A 832 84.72 4.52 -6.23
N MET A 833 84.92 3.50 -7.05
CA MET A 833 86.22 3.14 -7.63
C MET A 833 86.46 3.85 -8.96
N TYR A 834 85.41 4.21 -9.68
CA TYR A 834 85.49 4.87 -10.98
C TYR A 834 84.26 5.73 -11.26
N SER A 835 84.43 6.82 -12.02
CA SER A 835 83.31 7.47 -12.70
C SER A 835 83.76 8.23 -13.95
N GLU A 836 82.91 8.23 -14.97
CA GLU A 836 83.13 8.92 -16.24
C GLU A 836 81.79 9.35 -16.84
N GLN A 837 81.78 10.46 -17.59
CA GLN A 837 80.62 10.90 -18.37
C GLN A 837 80.72 10.35 -19.80
N LEU A 838 79.77 9.50 -20.18
CA LEU A 838 79.58 9.06 -21.55
C LEU A 838 78.76 10.10 -22.30
N LYS A 839 79.14 10.41 -23.54
CA LYS A 839 78.50 11.45 -24.37
C LYS A 839 77.65 10.90 -25.53
N CYS A 840 77.64 9.59 -25.72
CA CYS A 840 76.91 8.94 -26.81
C CYS A 840 76.47 7.52 -26.44
N THR A 841 75.50 7.01 -27.20
CA THR A 841 75.09 5.61 -27.17
C THR A 841 76.16 4.70 -27.78
N GLY A 842 76.22 3.44 -27.35
CA GLY A 842 77.13 2.42 -27.90
C GLY A 842 77.77 1.54 -26.83
N LEU A 843 78.60 0.59 -27.26
CA LEU A 843 79.39 -0.25 -26.36
C LEU A 843 80.66 0.49 -25.93
N HIS A 844 80.75 0.80 -24.65
CA HIS A 844 81.91 1.45 -24.04
C HIS A 844 82.77 0.43 -23.33
N ARG A 845 84.08 0.49 -23.55
CA ARG A 845 85.07 -0.40 -22.93
C ARG A 845 85.97 0.40 -22.00
N LYS A 846 86.14 -0.09 -20.76
CA LYS A 846 87.10 0.45 -19.80
C LYS A 846 87.97 -0.65 -19.22
N GLU A 847 89.29 -0.46 -19.29
CA GLU A 847 90.25 -1.36 -18.65
C GLU A 847 90.42 -1.00 -17.18
N PHE A 848 90.48 -2.02 -16.31
CA PHE A 848 90.66 -1.86 -14.88
C PHE A 848 91.71 -2.82 -14.34
N SER A 849 92.60 -2.30 -13.49
CA SER A 849 93.50 -3.10 -12.64
C SER A 849 92.95 -3.13 -11.22
N LEU A 850 91.79 -3.78 -11.04
CA LEU A 850 91.12 -3.93 -9.75
C LEU A 850 91.28 -5.35 -9.21
N PRO A 851 91.32 -5.56 -7.88
CA PRO A 851 91.34 -6.89 -7.29
C PRO A 851 90.13 -7.75 -7.68
N THR A 852 90.30 -9.07 -7.67
CA THR A 852 89.22 -10.03 -7.88
C THR A 852 88.07 -9.79 -6.90
N GLY A 853 86.85 -9.61 -7.40
CA GLY A 853 85.72 -9.28 -6.54
C GLY A 853 84.45 -8.89 -7.29
N ILE A 854 83.37 -8.74 -6.52
CA ILE A 854 82.09 -8.24 -7.01
C ILE A 854 82.12 -6.71 -7.00
N TYR A 855 81.64 -6.10 -8.07
CA TYR A 855 81.49 -4.65 -8.20
C TYR A 855 80.09 -4.31 -8.72
N ILE A 856 79.64 -3.08 -8.45
CA ILE A 856 78.36 -2.55 -8.93
C ILE A 856 78.66 -1.45 -9.94
N VAL A 857 78.23 -1.67 -11.19
CA VAL A 857 78.25 -0.66 -12.24
C VAL A 857 76.93 0.09 -12.19
N ARG A 858 76.99 1.40 -12.01
CA ARG A 858 75.84 2.30 -12.09
C ARG A 858 75.91 3.12 -13.35
N LEU A 859 74.81 3.19 -14.09
CA LEU A 859 74.61 4.19 -15.14
C LEU A 859 73.49 5.13 -14.73
N ARG A 860 73.75 6.44 -14.82
CA ARG A 860 72.79 7.49 -14.51
C ARG A 860 72.68 8.48 -15.65
N SER A 861 71.48 8.64 -16.21
CA SER A 861 71.11 9.78 -17.05
C SER A 861 70.26 10.76 -16.25
N ASN A 862 69.82 11.86 -16.87
CA ASN A 862 68.97 12.85 -16.20
C ASN A 862 67.63 12.27 -15.70
N ASN A 863 67.10 11.22 -16.36
CA ASN A 863 65.78 10.69 -16.08
C ASN A 863 65.78 9.23 -15.57
N GLN A 864 66.92 8.54 -15.55
CA GLN A 864 66.99 7.12 -15.16
C GLN A 864 68.30 6.75 -14.46
N VAL A 865 68.23 5.82 -13.51
CA VAL A 865 69.41 5.20 -12.85
C VAL A 865 69.26 3.68 -12.92
N LYS A 866 70.28 2.99 -13.41
CA LYS A 866 70.35 1.52 -13.41
C LYS A 866 71.64 1.03 -12.77
N ASN A 867 71.56 -0.07 -12.02
CA ASN A 867 72.71 -0.74 -11.43
C ASN A 867 72.82 -2.16 -12.00
N VAL A 868 74.04 -2.57 -12.35
CA VAL A 868 74.36 -3.93 -12.82
C VAL A 868 75.50 -4.47 -11.97
N LYS A 869 75.30 -5.66 -11.40
CA LYS A 869 76.33 -6.36 -10.64
C LYS A 869 77.26 -7.09 -11.63
N VAL A 870 78.56 -6.87 -11.50
CA VAL A 870 79.58 -7.55 -12.29
C VAL A 870 80.61 -8.21 -11.38
N PHE A 871 81.25 -9.26 -11.87
CA PHE A 871 82.35 -9.91 -11.20
C PHE A 871 83.62 -9.69 -12.02
N ILE A 872 84.65 -9.14 -11.38
CA ILE A 872 85.97 -8.97 -11.98
C ILE A 872 86.84 -10.11 -11.43
N ASN A 873 87.42 -10.89 -12.35
CA ASN A 873 88.30 -12.01 -12.03
C ASN A 873 89.73 -11.56 -11.72
#